data_AF-A0A094FRH2-F1
#
_entry.id   AF-A0A094FRH2-F1
#
_cell.length_a   1.000
_cell.length_b   1.000
_cell.length_c   1.000
_cell.angle_alpha   90.00
_cell.angle_beta   90.00
_cell.angle_gamma   90.00
#
_symmetry.space_group_name_H-M   'P 1'
#
loop_
_entity.id
_entity.type
_entity.pdbx_description
1 polymer ?
#
loop_
_entity_poly.entity_id
_entity_poly.type
_entity_poly.pdbx_seq_one_letter_code
_entity_poly.pdbx_strand_id
1 'polypeptide(L)'
;MGSDAPKFNVCLIGSGGVGTIASVVLEKSGLARVTAVLRSKYKVVSEKGWDIESVDHGTLKGWKPSRIVATVSEAALPPPGTDAQHYDYVFVSTKQLPDSYSVAELIRPVVTPGVTAIILIQNGLDIEIPIIEAFPKNTVISGVSVIGSRTVGENSIAHIGSERVIMGPHFHDGLDRETQIRQATEFVAMYDSGGPGIVTLDLDMPKARWYKLLWNGTFNTLCALMKMDVGEVQLSKGRESLLVPMMRELVAVAKEDGVELPEAAIQKLAYGLPDDCPYRPSMLVDVEQGRLMEIEVILGNALKKAEKYGVPAPKCSTVGIWRALSGPRPIMSEQSVTNVTENGDTEGIQPRQDNPDAAALQSTIGQEPNESQGRHVGNASQELGAGTPDVSVTEESHGSSHEQPRKRAKRVIRSMPGSSCLRCKVKKTKCEPSDFKERTCKRCESGNHECQYPIQRWAPRNDNLDMGFSNLSSSDPRSAAFENRGTYERSFDARADLQRKDAHIDRLEQTLSRYTTLENQRMGSHPSKYINVAAYALDPPQHLPTATIPRDSNEEAYLDVIDQGILDLKTAHTLLQEFRAMNQNFPYIAIHPGLSTGMLRHDSPMLLLAICTAGAWKDRELQTKLERAYLEELAGRMVVDGEQTLDMLQGLLVHLSWCHLHLKSSYRLTSLAISLVTTLGINRRPMPADRQNLSVIFPFPKGAPAPSNSAKTWSPDARRAYIGAYVICSSYAHALRKTSTLKYTPYLEECAQSLSSGSGLPSDVLLIHQVRLAHHVELISDTFDYDFSRSVPPVPDSQLSFHVRSFSAALTGIESLIPSRLTTNTLLATSLLVVSAYTHEIGLHGLHPNDTLSLPRTTILIECLGAVRRVLDAVVALNDADFRALCGYNWARIHYSLSLAVELSLGITSPSWGLENVRAVLALESYVDVFVLRLEGVSALVRKEGDQGDWFGFLASLWKELRRNYTEGMGRRGVVVPGEIPPVQELGEGWLGLEDMDFMPNEWLWMVPDVGM
;
A
#
# COMPACT_ATOMS: atom_id res chain seq x y z
N MET A 1 27.78 47.70 1.55
CA MET A 1 27.07 48.92 1.10
C MET A 1 25.70 48.91 1.77
N GLY A 2 25.04 50.07 1.90
CA GLY A 2 23.88 50.25 2.80
C GLY A 2 22.68 49.37 2.47
N SER A 3 21.90 49.01 3.49
CA SER A 3 20.77 48.08 3.43
C SER A 3 19.40 48.76 3.36
N ASP A 4 19.35 50.04 2.95
CA ASP A 4 18.14 50.89 2.98
C ASP A 4 17.35 50.88 1.65
N ALA A 5 17.53 49.85 0.83
CA ALA A 5 16.66 49.61 -0.32
C ALA A 5 15.26 49.19 0.18
N PRO A 6 14.16 49.74 -0.40
CA PRO A 6 12.81 49.37 0.01
C PRO A 6 12.54 47.88 -0.26
N LYS A 7 12.14 47.15 0.78
CA LYS A 7 11.76 45.74 0.71
C LYS A 7 10.32 45.56 0.23
N PHE A 8 10.10 44.62 -0.69
CA PHE A 8 8.77 44.14 -1.06
C PHE A 8 8.10 43.43 0.12
N ASN A 9 6.82 43.73 0.37
CA ASN A 9 6.02 43.13 1.42
C ASN A 9 5.27 41.93 0.82
N VAL A 10 5.53 40.73 1.35
CA VAL A 10 4.94 39.49 0.85
C VAL A 10 4.04 38.87 1.90
N CYS A 11 2.78 38.64 1.59
CA CYS A 11 1.88 37.83 2.42
C CYS A 11 1.98 36.37 1.97
N LEU A 12 2.42 35.46 2.83
CA LEU A 12 2.51 34.04 2.53
C LEU A 12 1.39 33.27 3.24
N ILE A 13 0.55 32.61 2.44
CA ILE A 13 -0.62 31.86 2.90
C ILE A 13 -0.39 30.37 2.60
N GLY A 14 -0.25 29.56 3.65
CA GLY A 14 -0.01 28.11 3.53
C GLY A 14 1.35 27.62 4.02
N SER A 15 1.76 28.04 5.22
CA SER A 15 3.06 27.73 5.84
C SER A 15 3.22 26.26 6.29
N GLY A 16 3.07 25.32 5.35
CA GLY A 16 3.53 23.93 5.46
C GLY A 16 5.00 23.80 5.02
N GLY A 17 5.42 22.63 4.53
CA GLY A 17 6.79 22.42 4.02
C GLY A 17 7.20 23.43 2.95
N VAL A 18 6.46 23.49 1.85
CA VAL A 18 6.72 24.39 0.72
C VAL A 18 6.67 25.86 1.15
N GLY A 19 5.57 26.30 1.78
CA GLY A 19 5.41 27.69 2.22
C GLY A 19 6.46 28.16 3.24
N THR A 20 6.96 27.27 4.10
CA THR A 20 8.02 27.64 5.06
C THR A 20 9.37 27.78 4.36
N ILE A 21 9.72 26.90 3.41
CA ILE A 21 10.94 27.05 2.61
C ILE A 21 10.86 28.30 1.74
N ALA A 22 9.74 28.55 1.05
CA ALA A 22 9.52 29.78 0.29
C ALA A 22 9.64 31.04 1.16
N SER A 23 9.21 31.00 2.43
CA SER A 23 9.42 32.09 3.39
C SER A 23 10.90 32.31 3.70
N VAL A 24 11.71 31.24 3.83
CA VAL A 24 13.16 31.33 4.04
C VAL A 24 13.86 31.91 2.80
N VAL A 25 13.51 31.46 1.60
CA VAL A 25 14.05 31.95 0.33
C VAL A 25 13.80 33.46 0.20
N LEU A 26 12.54 33.88 0.38
CA LEU A 26 12.14 35.29 0.28
C LEU A 26 12.88 36.16 1.29
N GLU A 27 12.97 35.78 2.57
CA GLU A 27 13.74 36.55 3.56
C GLU A 27 15.26 36.55 3.26
N LYS A 28 15.82 35.42 2.79
CA LYS A 28 17.24 35.30 2.42
C LYS A 28 17.66 36.15 1.22
N SER A 29 16.72 36.49 0.32
CA SER A 29 16.99 37.44 -0.78
C SER A 29 17.47 38.81 -0.28
N GLY A 30 17.13 39.17 0.97
CA GLY A 30 17.29 40.52 1.50
C GLY A 30 16.27 41.54 0.96
N LEU A 31 15.58 41.22 -0.15
CA LEU A 31 14.66 42.10 -0.87
C LEU A 31 13.20 42.00 -0.40
N ALA A 32 12.81 40.90 0.25
CA ALA A 32 11.45 40.72 0.77
C ALA A 32 11.35 41.03 2.28
N ARG A 33 10.11 41.21 2.75
CA ARG A 33 9.66 41.14 4.16
C ARG A 33 8.42 40.24 4.19
N VAL A 34 8.50 39.07 4.83
CA VAL A 34 7.42 38.07 4.79
C VAL A 34 6.49 38.20 5.99
N THR A 35 5.18 38.32 5.72
CA THR A 35 4.11 38.06 6.69
C THR A 35 3.55 36.66 6.43
N ALA A 36 3.85 35.70 7.30
CA ALA A 36 3.38 34.33 7.16
C ALA A 36 2.10 34.09 7.97
N VAL A 37 1.05 33.59 7.29
CA VAL A 37 -0.20 33.16 7.91
C VAL A 37 -0.08 31.69 8.31
N LEU A 38 -0.22 31.41 9.61
CA LEU A 38 -0.15 30.08 10.21
C LEU A 38 -1.45 29.78 10.94
N ARG A 39 -2.10 28.64 10.69
CA ARG A 39 -3.28 28.20 11.46
C ARG A 39 -2.88 27.31 12.64
N SER A 40 -2.84 25.99 12.44
CA SER A 40 -2.56 24.98 13.48
C SER A 40 -1.16 25.05 14.10
N LYS A 41 -0.24 25.80 13.50
CA LYS A 41 1.15 25.97 13.96
C LYS A 41 1.45 27.37 14.51
N TYR A 42 0.48 28.29 14.54
CA TYR A 42 0.67 29.69 14.96
C TYR A 42 1.41 29.81 16.29
N LYS A 43 0.82 29.28 17.37
CA LYS A 43 1.34 29.44 18.73
C LYS A 43 2.79 28.96 18.86
N VAL A 44 3.05 27.72 18.44
CA VAL A 44 4.37 27.10 18.62
C VAL A 44 5.48 27.77 17.79
N VAL A 45 5.16 28.30 16.59
CA VAL A 45 6.14 29.00 15.75
C VAL A 45 6.30 30.46 16.18
N SER A 46 5.23 31.15 16.60
CA SER A 46 5.32 32.50 17.19
C SER A 46 6.17 32.49 18.47
N GLU A 47 6.05 31.44 19.30
CA GLU A 47 6.88 31.23 20.49
C GLU A 47 8.30 30.77 20.13
N LYS A 48 8.46 29.54 19.59
CA LYS A 48 9.76 28.85 19.43
C LYS A 48 10.45 29.12 18.09
N GLY A 49 9.69 29.38 17.03
CA GLY A 49 10.16 29.41 15.63
C GLY A 49 10.25 28.02 15.00
N TRP A 50 10.62 27.98 13.71
CA TRP A 50 10.84 26.76 12.94
C TRP A 50 12.27 26.24 13.07
N ASP A 51 12.41 24.95 13.33
CA ASP A 51 13.69 24.22 13.22
C ASP A 51 13.76 23.53 11.86
N ILE A 52 14.53 24.11 10.94
CA ILE A 52 14.57 23.73 9.53
C ILE A 52 15.89 23.03 9.24
N GLU A 53 15.83 21.76 8.81
CA GLU A 53 16.95 21.07 8.17
C GLU A 53 16.74 21.13 6.66
N SER A 54 17.60 21.83 5.93
CA SER A 54 17.42 22.08 4.50
C SER A 54 18.67 21.83 3.66
N VAL A 55 18.52 21.06 2.59
CA VAL A 55 19.57 20.75 1.62
C VAL A 55 20.13 22.01 0.93
N ASP A 56 19.30 23.01 0.62
CA ASP A 56 19.73 24.26 -0.05
C ASP A 56 20.05 25.41 0.93
N HIS A 57 19.71 25.27 2.21
CA HIS A 57 19.77 26.38 3.17
C HIS A 57 20.56 26.10 4.45
N GLY A 58 20.98 24.85 4.68
CA GLY A 58 21.59 24.38 5.92
C GLY A 58 20.58 24.21 7.05
N THR A 59 21.11 24.03 8.26
CA THR A 59 20.33 24.00 9.50
C THR A 59 20.00 25.41 9.97
N LEU A 60 18.71 25.71 10.18
CA LEU A 60 18.23 26.93 10.83
C LEU A 60 17.46 26.52 12.10
N LYS A 61 17.75 27.12 13.25
CA LYS A 61 17.06 26.83 14.52
C LYS A 61 16.25 28.03 14.99
N GLY A 62 15.04 27.78 15.50
CA GLY A 62 14.12 28.82 15.96
C GLY A 62 13.79 29.92 14.94
N TRP A 63 13.89 29.62 13.64
CA TRP A 63 13.77 30.60 12.56
C TRP A 63 12.34 31.15 12.43
N LYS A 64 12.20 32.46 12.16
CA LYS A 64 10.90 33.13 11.99
C LYS A 64 10.95 34.08 10.78
N PRO A 65 9.88 34.18 9.98
CA PRO A 65 9.72 35.27 9.01
C PRO A 65 9.46 36.61 9.74
N SER A 66 9.60 37.74 9.03
CA SER A 66 9.49 39.09 9.60
C SER A 66 8.20 39.35 10.40
N ARG A 67 7.08 38.73 10.02
CA ARG A 67 5.81 38.78 10.77
C ARG A 67 5.12 37.42 10.71
N ILE A 68 4.52 37.00 11.82
CA ILE A 68 3.67 35.81 11.93
C ILE A 68 2.28 36.26 12.39
N VAL A 69 1.21 35.74 11.80
CA VAL A 69 -0.19 36.00 12.18
C VAL A 69 -1.02 34.71 12.14
N ALA A 70 -2.13 34.67 12.88
CA ALA A 70 -2.99 33.50 12.98
C ALA A 70 -4.03 33.41 11.85
N THR A 71 -4.42 34.56 11.27
CA THR A 71 -5.46 34.66 10.23
C THR A 71 -5.05 35.58 9.07
N VAL A 72 -5.70 35.43 7.92
CA VAL A 72 -5.53 36.37 6.78
C VAL A 72 -6.11 37.75 7.11
N SER A 73 -7.15 37.82 7.95
CA SER A 73 -7.72 39.08 8.45
C SER A 73 -6.71 39.87 9.29
N GLU A 74 -5.88 39.20 10.11
CA GLU A 74 -4.75 39.86 10.80
C GLU A 74 -3.66 40.28 9.82
N ALA A 75 -3.38 39.51 8.76
CA ALA A 75 -2.41 39.91 7.73
C ALA A 75 -2.84 41.20 7.02
N ALA A 76 -4.14 41.36 6.75
CA ALA A 76 -4.70 42.56 6.12
C ALA A 76 -4.55 43.85 6.97
N LEU A 77 -4.29 43.74 8.28
CA LEU A 77 -3.93 44.89 9.11
C LEU A 77 -2.46 45.29 8.88
N PRO A 78 -2.13 46.59 8.74
CA PRO A 78 -0.75 47.06 8.55
C PRO A 78 0.23 46.50 9.59
N PRO A 79 1.47 46.13 9.20
CA PRO A 79 2.48 45.68 10.16
C PRO A 79 2.81 46.79 11.17
N PRO A 80 2.82 46.51 12.49
CA PRO A 80 3.12 47.50 13.52
C PRO A 80 4.46 48.22 13.27
N GLY A 81 4.44 49.54 13.25
CA GLY A 81 5.62 50.37 12.98
C GLY A 81 6.02 50.47 11.50
N THR A 82 5.10 50.24 10.57
CA THR A 82 5.33 50.47 9.13
C THR A 82 4.15 51.20 8.47
N ASP A 83 4.43 52.04 7.48
CA ASP A 83 3.42 52.74 6.68
C ASP A 83 2.89 51.88 5.50
N ALA A 84 3.17 50.57 5.49
CA ALA A 84 2.79 49.66 4.42
C ALA A 84 1.29 49.34 4.45
N GLN A 85 0.53 49.95 3.52
CA GLN A 85 -0.92 49.81 3.41
C GLN A 85 -1.39 48.63 2.53
N HIS A 86 -0.47 47.96 1.83
CA HIS A 86 -0.77 46.85 0.92
C HIS A 86 0.40 45.86 0.86
N TYR A 87 0.13 44.68 0.29
CA TYR A 87 1.16 43.72 -0.10
C TYR A 87 1.49 43.88 -1.59
N ASP A 88 2.77 43.92 -1.91
CA ASP A 88 3.27 43.85 -3.27
C ASP A 88 2.97 42.46 -3.88
N TYR A 89 3.08 41.41 -3.06
CA TYR A 89 2.93 40.02 -3.46
C TYR A 89 2.13 39.19 -2.45
N VAL A 90 1.23 38.33 -2.94
CA VAL A 90 0.54 37.29 -2.14
C VAL A 90 0.96 35.92 -2.65
N PHE A 91 1.63 35.12 -1.82
CA PHE A 91 2.17 33.81 -2.17
C PHE A 91 1.29 32.68 -1.57
N VAL A 92 0.60 31.94 -2.43
CA VAL A 92 -0.35 30.89 -2.04
C VAL A 92 0.29 29.51 -2.17
N SER A 93 0.42 28.84 -1.03
CA SER A 93 1.06 27.52 -0.87
C SER A 93 0.24 26.54 -0.02
N THR A 94 -1.04 26.83 0.19
CA THR A 94 -2.02 25.85 0.70
C THR A 94 -2.30 24.77 -0.36
N LYS A 95 -2.88 23.63 0.04
CA LYS A 95 -3.41 22.65 -0.93
C LYS A 95 -4.60 23.22 -1.70
N GLN A 96 -4.67 23.00 -2.99
CA GLN A 96 -5.82 23.42 -3.79
C GLN A 96 -6.94 22.38 -3.68
N LEU A 97 -8.02 22.73 -2.97
CA LEU A 97 -9.13 21.84 -2.57
C LEU A 97 -10.48 22.56 -2.77
N PRO A 98 -10.95 22.71 -4.04
CA PRO A 98 -12.13 23.52 -4.35
C PRO A 98 -13.40 23.04 -3.66
N ASP A 99 -13.56 21.73 -3.43
CA ASP A 99 -14.71 21.13 -2.74
C ASP A 99 -14.71 21.41 -1.22
N SER A 100 -13.68 22.09 -0.70
CA SER A 100 -13.50 22.37 0.73
C SER A 100 -13.42 23.86 1.04
N TYR A 101 -12.79 24.67 0.18
CA TYR A 101 -12.74 26.13 0.34
C TYR A 101 -12.31 26.84 -0.97
N SER A 102 -12.73 28.09 -1.12
CA SER A 102 -12.24 28.96 -2.21
C SER A 102 -10.93 29.63 -1.81
N VAL A 103 -9.89 29.45 -2.61
CA VAL A 103 -8.63 30.21 -2.48
C VAL A 103 -8.87 31.70 -2.77
N ALA A 104 -9.74 32.05 -3.72
CA ALA A 104 -10.05 33.44 -4.04
C ALA A 104 -10.60 34.20 -2.83
N GLU A 105 -11.59 33.63 -2.12
CA GLU A 105 -12.13 34.24 -0.91
C GLU A 105 -11.15 34.22 0.26
N LEU A 106 -10.31 33.19 0.38
CA LEU A 106 -9.27 33.12 1.40
C LEU A 106 -8.25 34.27 1.26
N ILE A 107 -7.86 34.65 0.04
CA ILE A 107 -6.85 35.70 -0.19
C ILE A 107 -7.45 37.10 -0.37
N ARG A 108 -8.76 37.22 -0.61
CA ARG A 108 -9.46 38.51 -0.85
C ARG A 108 -9.11 39.64 0.15
N PRO A 109 -8.91 39.39 1.47
CA PRO A 109 -8.56 40.47 2.40
C PRO A 109 -7.16 41.08 2.21
N VAL A 110 -6.24 40.41 1.50
CA VAL A 110 -4.83 40.85 1.33
C VAL A 110 -4.44 41.19 -0.12
N VAL A 111 -5.38 41.11 -1.06
CA VAL A 111 -5.15 41.47 -2.48
C VAL A 111 -5.67 42.88 -2.74
N THR A 112 -4.78 43.83 -3.01
CA THR A 112 -5.12 45.19 -3.42
C THR A 112 -5.30 45.25 -4.96
N PRO A 113 -6.48 45.59 -5.49
CA PRO A 113 -6.73 45.60 -6.93
C PRO A 113 -5.79 46.52 -7.71
N GLY A 114 -5.19 46.04 -8.80
CA GLY A 114 -4.24 46.83 -9.61
C GLY A 114 -2.83 46.96 -9.03
N VAL A 115 -2.55 46.40 -7.85
CA VAL A 115 -1.28 46.55 -7.13
C VAL A 115 -0.64 45.18 -6.85
N THR A 116 -1.31 44.35 -6.05
CA THR A 116 -0.77 43.07 -5.56
C THR A 116 -0.70 42.03 -6.68
N ALA A 117 0.47 41.44 -6.91
CA ALA A 117 0.59 40.24 -7.76
C ALA A 117 0.41 38.96 -6.94
N ILE A 118 -0.21 37.93 -7.53
CA ILE A 118 -0.65 36.72 -6.82
C ILE A 118 0.15 35.52 -7.34
N ILE A 119 0.94 34.85 -6.48
CA ILE A 119 1.77 33.70 -6.84
C ILE A 119 1.06 32.40 -6.42
N LEU A 120 0.90 31.47 -7.37
CA LEU A 120 0.19 30.21 -7.17
C LEU A 120 1.15 29.01 -7.36
N ILE A 121 1.79 28.56 -6.27
CA ILE A 121 2.75 27.43 -6.29
C ILE A 121 2.07 26.04 -6.16
N GLN A 122 0.74 26.03 -6.01
CA GLN A 122 -0.09 24.86 -5.72
C GLN A 122 -0.06 23.83 -6.88
N ASN A 123 -0.42 22.57 -6.61
CA ASN A 123 -0.52 21.56 -7.67
C ASN A 123 -1.81 21.73 -8.49
N GLY A 124 -1.79 21.16 -9.70
CA GLY A 124 -2.94 21.06 -10.58
C GLY A 124 -2.85 21.95 -11.82
N LEU A 125 -3.95 21.89 -12.59
CA LEU A 125 -4.22 22.57 -13.85
C LEU A 125 -5.41 23.53 -13.68
N ASP A 126 -5.44 24.63 -14.42
CA ASP A 126 -6.48 25.67 -14.39
C ASP A 126 -6.72 26.28 -12.98
N ILE A 127 -5.74 26.20 -12.07
CA ILE A 127 -5.85 26.74 -10.71
C ILE A 127 -5.82 28.27 -10.69
N GLU A 128 -5.35 28.87 -11.79
CA GLU A 128 -5.22 30.29 -12.03
C GLU A 128 -6.56 30.94 -12.40
N ILE A 129 -7.47 30.20 -13.06
CA ILE A 129 -8.71 30.76 -13.63
C ILE A 129 -9.61 31.39 -12.55
N PRO A 130 -9.95 30.74 -11.42
CA PRO A 130 -10.80 31.33 -10.39
C PRO A 130 -10.16 32.55 -9.68
N ILE A 131 -8.83 32.69 -9.79
CA ILE A 131 -8.09 33.84 -9.23
C ILE A 131 -8.14 35.01 -10.21
N ILE A 132 -7.99 34.76 -11.51
CA ILE A 132 -8.17 35.76 -12.57
C ILE A 132 -9.62 36.27 -12.59
N GLU A 133 -10.61 35.40 -12.43
CA GLU A 133 -12.03 35.79 -12.33
C GLU A 133 -12.32 36.67 -11.11
N ALA A 134 -11.71 36.37 -9.96
CA ALA A 134 -11.90 37.12 -8.73
C ALA A 134 -11.10 38.43 -8.63
N PHE A 135 -9.96 38.51 -9.34
CA PHE A 135 -9.01 39.62 -9.31
C PHE A 135 -8.51 39.99 -10.73
N PRO A 136 -9.39 40.33 -11.69
CA PRO A 136 -9.02 40.48 -13.09
C PRO A 136 -8.04 41.63 -13.39
N LYS A 137 -7.80 42.52 -12.42
CA LYS A 137 -6.86 43.64 -12.50
C LYS A 137 -5.52 43.34 -11.79
N ASN A 138 -5.19 42.09 -11.52
CA ASN A 138 -4.01 41.71 -10.75
C ASN A 138 -3.22 40.62 -11.48
N THR A 139 -1.91 40.82 -11.63
CA THR A 139 -1.03 39.84 -12.27
C THR A 139 -1.03 38.53 -11.49
N VAL A 140 -1.43 37.44 -12.15
CA VAL A 140 -1.32 36.08 -11.62
C VAL A 140 -0.02 35.45 -12.10
N ILE A 141 0.86 35.11 -11.17
CA ILE A 141 2.13 34.42 -11.39
C ILE A 141 1.91 32.95 -11.07
N SER A 142 1.91 32.10 -12.09
CA SER A 142 1.82 30.66 -11.93
C SER A 142 3.18 30.09 -11.53
N GLY A 143 3.19 29.11 -10.61
CA GLY A 143 4.40 28.42 -10.16
C GLY A 143 4.29 26.89 -10.19
N VAL A 144 5.26 26.26 -10.84
CA VAL A 144 5.45 24.81 -10.94
C VAL A 144 6.72 24.44 -10.16
N SER A 145 6.57 24.20 -8.85
CA SER A 145 7.65 23.69 -7.98
C SER A 145 7.69 22.16 -7.94
N VAL A 146 8.91 21.62 -7.98
CA VAL A 146 9.29 20.24 -7.65
C VAL A 146 10.25 20.33 -6.47
N ILE A 147 9.77 19.95 -5.28
CA ILE A 147 10.44 20.18 -3.99
C ILE A 147 10.20 18.99 -3.05
N GLY A 148 11.23 18.57 -2.32
CA GLY A 148 11.14 17.53 -1.30
C GLY A 148 11.07 18.10 0.12
N SER A 149 9.96 18.74 0.51
CA SER A 149 9.81 19.33 1.85
C SER A 149 8.59 18.81 2.62
N ARG A 150 8.75 18.60 3.94
CA ARG A 150 7.68 18.17 4.85
C ARG A 150 7.85 18.73 6.26
N THR A 151 6.74 18.94 6.96
CA THR A 151 6.75 19.22 8.41
C THR A 151 7.05 17.94 9.18
N VAL A 152 7.84 18.05 10.25
CA VAL A 152 8.19 16.97 11.18
C VAL A 152 7.93 17.47 12.61
N GLY A 153 7.24 16.68 13.43
CA GLY A 153 6.95 17.03 14.83
C GLY A 153 6.12 18.32 15.01
N GLU A 154 6.40 19.04 16.11
CA GLU A 154 5.68 20.27 16.46
C GLU A 154 6.09 21.46 15.59
N ASN A 155 7.38 21.77 15.52
CA ASN A 155 7.90 23.01 14.95
C ASN A 155 9.10 22.79 14.02
N SER A 156 9.23 21.62 13.38
CA SER A 156 10.37 21.33 12.49
C SER A 156 9.96 21.14 11.03
N ILE A 157 10.87 21.46 10.11
CA ILE A 157 10.75 21.22 8.67
C ILE A 157 11.96 20.39 8.21
N ALA A 158 11.71 19.33 7.46
CA ALA A 158 12.73 18.59 6.74
C ALA A 158 12.60 18.88 5.24
N HIS A 159 13.61 19.54 4.66
CA HIS A 159 13.73 19.82 3.23
C HIS A 159 14.90 19.02 2.66
N ILE A 160 14.55 17.86 2.10
CA ILE A 160 15.45 16.75 1.77
C ILE A 160 15.76 16.64 0.27
N GLY A 161 15.00 17.33 -0.59
CA GLY A 161 15.18 17.32 -2.03
C GLY A 161 15.09 18.73 -2.60
N SER A 162 16.20 19.18 -3.20
CA SER A 162 16.45 20.55 -3.63
C SER A 162 15.37 21.12 -4.55
N GLU A 163 14.92 22.36 -4.28
CA GLU A 163 13.80 22.96 -5.03
C GLU A 163 14.19 23.26 -6.48
N ARG A 164 13.32 22.82 -7.40
CA ARG A 164 13.32 23.22 -8.80
C ARG A 164 11.97 23.84 -9.13
N VAL A 165 11.96 25.13 -9.43
CA VAL A 165 10.72 25.89 -9.63
C VAL A 165 10.74 26.66 -10.95
N ILE A 166 9.71 26.43 -11.76
CA ILE A 166 9.40 27.23 -12.94
C ILE A 166 8.29 28.21 -12.55
N MET A 167 8.46 29.49 -12.83
CA MET A 167 7.49 30.54 -12.50
C MET A 167 7.33 31.53 -13.65
N GLY A 168 6.16 32.15 -13.76
CA GLY A 168 5.88 33.13 -14.81
C GLY A 168 4.44 33.63 -14.81
N PRO A 169 4.12 34.62 -15.65
CA PRO A 169 2.77 35.15 -15.75
C PRO A 169 1.82 34.11 -16.37
N HIS A 170 0.64 33.94 -15.78
CA HIS A 170 -0.49 33.29 -16.45
C HIS A 170 -1.31 34.40 -17.13
N PHE A 171 -1.16 34.52 -18.45
CA PHE A 171 -1.65 35.68 -19.18
C PHE A 171 -3.18 35.82 -19.18
N HIS A 172 -3.67 37.04 -18.92
CA HIS A 172 -5.09 37.41 -18.97
C HIS A 172 -5.27 38.82 -19.52
N ASP A 173 -6.42 39.10 -20.15
CA ASP A 173 -6.69 40.36 -20.86
C ASP A 173 -7.04 41.56 -19.94
N GLY A 174 -7.16 41.33 -18.63
CA GLY A 174 -7.54 42.36 -17.65
C GLY A 174 -6.40 43.30 -17.21
N LEU A 175 -5.18 43.01 -17.63
CA LEU A 175 -3.99 43.87 -17.52
C LEU A 175 -3.20 43.83 -18.83
N ASP A 176 -2.35 44.83 -19.07
CA ASP A 176 -1.41 44.78 -20.20
C ASP A 176 -0.36 43.66 -20.01
N ARG A 177 0.17 43.15 -21.12
CA ARG A 177 1.08 42.00 -21.10
C ARG A 177 2.48 42.36 -20.57
N GLU A 178 2.90 43.62 -20.69
CA GLU A 178 4.22 44.09 -20.25
C GLU A 178 4.27 44.18 -18.72
N THR A 179 3.24 44.69 -18.08
CA THR A 179 3.06 44.70 -16.61
C THR A 179 3.07 43.30 -16.03
N GLN A 180 2.36 42.35 -16.67
CA GLN A 180 2.35 40.95 -16.23
C GLN A 180 3.76 40.32 -16.33
N ILE A 181 4.50 40.56 -17.42
CA ILE A 181 5.88 40.08 -17.58
C ILE A 181 6.82 40.76 -16.57
N ARG A 182 6.69 42.07 -16.35
CA ARG A 182 7.52 42.86 -15.43
C ARG A 182 7.41 42.34 -14.00
N GLN A 183 6.20 42.28 -13.44
CA GLN A 183 5.99 41.80 -12.06
C GLN A 183 6.41 40.34 -11.89
N ALA A 184 6.19 39.47 -12.89
CA ALA A 184 6.68 38.09 -12.85
C ALA A 184 8.22 38.02 -12.86
N THR A 185 8.88 38.84 -13.67
CA THR A 185 10.35 38.91 -13.77
C THR A 185 10.97 39.43 -12.47
N GLU A 186 10.39 40.49 -11.90
CA GLU A 186 10.80 41.07 -10.61
C GLU A 186 10.66 40.06 -9.46
N PHE A 187 9.51 39.38 -9.36
CA PHE A 187 9.31 38.33 -8.35
C PHE A 187 10.28 37.16 -8.52
N VAL A 188 10.49 36.68 -9.75
CA VAL A 188 11.39 35.55 -10.03
C VAL A 188 12.84 35.89 -9.71
N ALA A 189 13.31 37.10 -10.05
CA ALA A 189 14.65 37.55 -9.68
C ALA A 189 14.82 37.70 -8.16
N MET A 190 13.80 38.22 -7.46
CA MET A 190 13.78 38.25 -5.99
C MET A 190 13.87 36.84 -5.39
N TYR A 191 13.07 35.89 -5.88
CA TYR A 191 13.07 34.52 -5.36
C TYR A 191 14.40 33.78 -5.64
N ASP A 192 14.96 33.91 -6.85
CA ASP A 192 16.24 33.27 -7.22
C ASP A 192 17.42 33.78 -6.38
N SER A 193 17.46 35.09 -6.08
CA SER A 193 18.49 35.66 -5.19
C SER A 193 18.43 35.16 -3.74
N GLY A 194 17.33 34.54 -3.31
CA GLY A 194 17.22 33.80 -2.05
C GLY A 194 17.90 32.42 -2.04
N GLY A 195 18.33 31.92 -3.20
CA GLY A 195 19.04 30.66 -3.38
C GLY A 195 18.23 29.38 -3.09
N PRO A 196 17.04 29.18 -3.69
CA PRO A 196 16.19 28.02 -3.43
C PRO A 196 16.73 26.69 -3.99
N GLY A 197 17.61 26.74 -5.00
CA GLY A 197 18.07 25.57 -5.75
C GLY A 197 18.21 25.91 -7.23
N ILE A 198 17.13 25.73 -8.00
CA ILE A 198 17.02 26.18 -9.41
C ILE A 198 15.69 26.89 -9.63
N VAL A 199 15.74 28.16 -10.02
CA VAL A 199 14.58 28.92 -10.52
C VAL A 199 14.67 29.08 -12.04
N THR A 200 13.52 29.12 -12.72
CA THR A 200 13.42 29.49 -14.14
C THR A 200 12.21 30.40 -14.35
N LEU A 201 12.41 31.54 -15.02
CA LEU A 201 11.32 32.32 -15.61
C LEU A 201 10.88 31.65 -16.91
N ASP A 202 9.59 31.33 -17.04
CA ASP A 202 8.99 30.83 -18.28
C ASP A 202 7.75 31.68 -18.64
N LEU A 203 7.52 31.90 -19.94
CA LEU A 203 6.34 32.61 -20.43
C LEU A 203 5.27 31.66 -21.00
N ASP A 204 5.56 30.36 -21.03
CA ASP A 204 4.63 29.28 -21.41
C ASP A 204 4.25 28.43 -20.18
N MET A 205 3.67 29.10 -19.17
CA MET A 205 3.21 28.43 -17.96
C MET A 205 2.14 27.34 -18.18
N PRO A 206 1.23 27.42 -19.18
CA PRO A 206 0.35 26.30 -19.54
C PRO A 206 1.12 25.02 -19.90
N LYS A 207 2.23 25.14 -20.65
CA LYS A 207 3.10 24.00 -20.97
C LYS A 207 3.85 23.46 -19.76
N ALA A 208 4.34 24.33 -18.88
CA ALA A 208 4.94 23.90 -17.61
C ALA A 208 3.93 23.14 -16.72
N ARG A 209 2.68 23.63 -16.63
CA ARG A 209 1.56 22.99 -15.93
C ARG A 209 1.25 21.61 -16.50
N TRP A 210 0.98 21.51 -17.80
CA TRP A 210 0.66 20.26 -18.48
C TRP A 210 1.80 19.24 -18.43
N TYR A 211 3.06 19.66 -18.59
CA TYR A 211 4.21 18.77 -18.42
C TYR A 211 4.30 18.20 -16.99
N LYS A 212 4.04 19.02 -15.95
CA LYS A 212 3.94 18.53 -14.55
C LYS A 212 2.76 17.57 -14.38
N LEU A 213 1.66 17.80 -15.11
CA LEU A 213 0.46 17.00 -15.04
C LEU A 213 0.63 15.59 -15.62
N LEU A 214 1.53 15.38 -16.59
CA LEU A 214 1.89 14.02 -17.03
C LEU A 214 2.41 13.16 -15.87
N TRP A 215 3.13 13.75 -14.90
CA TRP A 215 3.52 13.08 -13.67
C TRP A 215 2.37 13.06 -12.64
N ASN A 216 1.84 14.23 -12.26
CA ASN A 216 0.88 14.33 -11.17
C ASN A 216 -0.44 13.59 -11.48
N GLY A 217 -0.98 13.72 -12.69
CA GLY A 217 -2.23 13.10 -13.14
C GLY A 217 -2.11 11.61 -13.47
N THR A 218 -0.92 11.02 -13.37
CA THR A 218 -0.69 9.58 -13.57
C THR A 218 -0.05 8.93 -12.34
N PHE A 219 1.22 9.19 -12.03
CA PHE A 219 1.91 8.61 -10.88
C PHE A 219 1.23 8.96 -9.56
N ASN A 220 0.95 10.24 -9.26
CA ASN A 220 0.35 10.55 -7.95
C ASN A 220 -1.03 9.89 -7.79
N THR A 221 -1.83 9.83 -8.86
CA THR A 221 -3.18 9.24 -8.82
C THR A 221 -3.14 7.71 -8.76
N LEU A 222 -2.27 7.06 -9.54
CA LEU A 222 -2.12 5.60 -9.58
C LEU A 222 -1.46 5.06 -8.30
N CYS A 223 -0.39 5.69 -7.83
CA CYS A 223 0.26 5.33 -6.56
C CYS A 223 -0.72 5.44 -5.38
N ALA A 224 -1.48 6.55 -5.32
CA ALA A 224 -2.48 6.77 -4.29
C ALA A 224 -3.63 5.74 -4.35
N LEU A 225 -4.17 5.47 -5.54
CA LEU A 225 -5.27 4.52 -5.76
C LEU A 225 -4.89 3.08 -5.41
N MET A 226 -3.69 2.63 -5.84
CA MET A 226 -3.22 1.26 -5.62
C MET A 226 -2.46 1.07 -4.29
N LYS A 227 -2.18 2.16 -3.56
CA LYS A 227 -1.29 2.20 -2.39
C LYS A 227 0.13 1.65 -2.65
N MET A 228 0.60 1.89 -3.86
CA MET A 228 1.91 1.46 -4.38
C MET A 228 2.84 2.65 -4.55
N ASP A 229 4.13 2.50 -4.32
CA ASP A 229 5.11 3.53 -4.70
C ASP A 229 5.44 3.53 -6.20
N VAL A 230 6.30 4.44 -6.64
CA VAL A 230 6.66 4.58 -8.07
C VAL A 230 7.32 3.32 -8.62
N GLY A 231 8.16 2.64 -7.85
CA GLY A 231 8.84 1.41 -8.25
C GLY A 231 7.85 0.26 -8.41
N GLU A 232 6.98 0.07 -7.41
CA GLU A 232 5.89 -0.91 -7.49
C GLU A 232 4.99 -0.69 -8.73
N VAL A 233 4.62 0.56 -9.04
CA VAL A 233 3.84 0.88 -10.25
C VAL A 233 4.62 0.58 -11.54
N GLN A 234 5.92 0.89 -11.59
CA GLN A 234 6.79 0.68 -12.76
C GLN A 234 7.12 -0.80 -13.04
N LEU A 235 7.29 -1.61 -11.99
CA LEU A 235 7.50 -3.06 -12.09
C LEU A 235 6.19 -3.80 -12.38
N SER A 236 5.06 -3.25 -11.96
CA SER A 236 3.75 -3.82 -12.28
C SER A 236 3.40 -3.68 -13.76
N LYS A 237 2.52 -4.57 -14.23
CA LYS A 237 1.84 -4.44 -15.53
C LYS A 237 0.99 -3.16 -15.66
N GLY A 238 0.81 -2.40 -14.57
CA GLY A 238 0.22 -1.06 -14.56
C GLY A 238 1.01 -0.02 -15.35
N ARG A 239 2.34 -0.20 -15.54
CA ARG A 239 3.16 0.71 -16.36
C ARG A 239 2.64 0.81 -17.81
N GLU A 240 2.47 -0.34 -18.47
CA GLU A 240 2.01 -0.42 -19.86
C GLU A 240 0.49 -0.36 -20.00
N SER A 241 -0.27 -0.87 -19.02
CA SER A 241 -1.74 -0.96 -19.12
C SER A 241 -2.50 0.27 -18.60
N LEU A 242 -1.88 1.11 -17.77
CA LEU A 242 -2.49 2.30 -17.17
C LEU A 242 -1.60 3.55 -17.29
N LEU A 243 -0.38 3.54 -16.75
CA LEU A 243 0.48 4.72 -16.64
C LEU A 243 0.78 5.37 -17.99
N VAL A 244 1.37 4.61 -18.92
CA VAL A 244 1.73 5.10 -20.26
C VAL A 244 0.48 5.46 -21.10
N PRO A 245 -0.60 4.66 -21.12
CA PRO A 245 -1.88 5.07 -21.72
C PRO A 245 -2.44 6.39 -21.15
N MET A 246 -2.47 6.57 -19.82
CA MET A 246 -2.94 7.81 -19.20
C MET A 246 -2.05 9.01 -19.55
N MET A 247 -0.72 8.83 -19.64
CA MET A 247 0.16 9.90 -20.12
C MET A 247 -0.17 10.29 -21.58
N ARG A 248 -0.51 9.33 -22.44
CA ARG A 248 -0.92 9.61 -23.83
C ARG A 248 -2.29 10.29 -23.92
N GLU A 249 -3.25 9.89 -23.10
CA GLU A 249 -4.54 10.57 -22.97
C GLU A 249 -4.35 12.03 -22.52
N LEU A 250 -3.51 12.28 -21.50
CA LEU A 250 -3.19 13.65 -21.06
C LEU A 250 -2.45 14.47 -22.12
N VAL A 251 -1.53 13.87 -22.91
CA VAL A 251 -0.90 14.56 -24.05
C VAL A 251 -1.92 14.91 -25.15
N ALA A 252 -2.89 14.04 -25.43
CA ALA A 252 -3.94 14.32 -26.40
C ALA A 252 -4.85 15.47 -25.94
N VAL A 253 -5.24 15.51 -24.65
CA VAL A 253 -6.04 16.63 -24.11
C VAL A 253 -5.22 17.92 -24.07
N ALA A 254 -3.93 17.87 -23.69
CA ALA A 254 -3.05 19.03 -23.70
C ALA A 254 -2.93 19.66 -25.10
N LYS A 255 -2.84 18.83 -26.15
CA LYS A 255 -2.75 19.28 -27.54
C LYS A 255 -3.99 20.08 -27.97
N GLU A 256 -5.19 19.61 -27.67
CA GLU A 256 -6.43 20.33 -28.01
C GLU A 256 -6.68 21.55 -27.08
N ASP A 257 -6.02 21.60 -25.91
CA ASP A 257 -5.89 22.78 -25.06
C ASP A 257 -4.78 23.76 -25.53
N GLY A 258 -4.20 23.53 -26.72
CA GLY A 258 -3.21 24.39 -27.36
C GLY A 258 -1.74 24.13 -26.97
N VAL A 259 -1.46 23.05 -26.24
CA VAL A 259 -0.14 22.77 -25.64
C VAL A 259 0.48 21.49 -26.22
N GLU A 260 1.48 21.65 -27.09
CA GLU A 260 2.24 20.52 -27.62
C GLU A 260 3.31 20.02 -26.62
N LEU A 261 3.12 18.77 -26.18
CA LEU A 261 4.11 17.99 -25.43
C LEU A 261 4.68 16.86 -26.31
N PRO A 262 6.00 16.65 -26.36
CA PRO A 262 6.60 15.59 -27.18
C PRO A 262 6.44 14.20 -26.52
N GLU A 263 6.24 13.15 -27.32
CA GLU A 263 6.19 11.74 -26.84
C GLU A 263 7.44 11.35 -26.01
N ALA A 264 8.59 11.96 -26.29
CA ALA A 264 9.82 11.80 -25.50
C ALA A 264 9.66 12.24 -24.01
N ALA A 265 8.67 13.07 -23.68
CA ALA A 265 8.30 13.37 -22.30
C ALA A 265 7.71 12.15 -21.59
N ILE A 266 6.84 11.38 -22.27
CA ILE A 266 6.29 10.12 -21.74
C ILE A 266 7.42 9.12 -21.52
N GLN A 267 8.30 8.92 -22.51
CA GLN A 267 9.44 8.01 -22.37
C GLN A 267 10.36 8.40 -21.19
N LYS A 268 10.59 9.70 -20.99
CA LYS A 268 11.40 10.25 -19.90
C LYS A 268 10.72 10.15 -18.53
N LEU A 269 9.40 10.26 -18.44
CA LEU A 269 8.67 10.22 -17.17
C LEU A 269 8.36 8.79 -16.72
N ALA A 270 7.91 7.92 -17.63
CA ALA A 270 7.51 6.55 -17.31
C ALA A 270 8.69 5.56 -17.16
N TYR A 271 9.86 5.87 -17.72
CA TYR A 271 11.05 4.98 -17.72
C TYR A 271 12.37 5.71 -17.37
N GLY A 272 12.30 6.96 -16.90
CA GLY A 272 13.50 7.75 -16.55
C GLY A 272 13.98 7.59 -15.11
N LEU A 273 13.26 6.82 -14.30
CA LEU A 273 13.63 6.46 -12.93
C LEU A 273 14.02 4.97 -12.86
N PRO A 274 14.81 4.55 -11.87
CA PRO A 274 15.04 3.14 -11.59
C PRO A 274 13.70 2.41 -11.35
N ASP A 275 13.62 1.13 -11.73
CA ASP A 275 12.40 0.35 -11.55
C ASP A 275 12.13 0.02 -10.08
N ASP A 276 13.15 0.04 -9.23
CA ASP A 276 13.10 -0.14 -7.77
C ASP A 276 12.88 1.18 -6.99
N CYS A 277 12.46 2.28 -7.66
CA CYS A 277 12.41 3.62 -7.05
C CYS A 277 11.36 3.73 -5.91
N PRO A 278 11.77 3.85 -4.62
CA PRO A 278 10.87 3.79 -3.48
C PRO A 278 10.17 5.14 -3.19
N TYR A 279 9.91 5.92 -4.24
CA TYR A 279 9.37 7.27 -4.13
C TYR A 279 7.85 7.22 -3.96
N ARG A 280 7.38 7.67 -2.79
CA ARG A 280 5.95 7.80 -2.46
C ARG A 280 5.48 9.22 -2.84
N PRO A 281 4.63 9.41 -3.87
CA PRO A 281 4.20 10.75 -4.28
C PRO A 281 3.28 11.42 -3.24
N SER A 282 3.16 12.75 -3.29
CA SER A 282 2.44 13.53 -2.27
C SER A 282 1.00 13.04 -2.00
N MET A 283 0.28 12.66 -3.05
CA MET A 283 -1.11 12.21 -2.94
C MET A 283 -1.22 10.82 -2.28
N LEU A 284 -0.24 9.93 -2.44
CA LEU A 284 -0.16 8.67 -1.69
C LEU A 284 0.08 8.95 -0.19
N VAL A 285 1.03 9.84 0.12
CA VAL A 285 1.33 10.27 1.50
C VAL A 285 0.12 10.95 2.17
N ASP A 286 -0.82 11.49 1.39
CA ASP A 286 -2.10 12.01 1.89
C ASP A 286 -3.11 10.90 2.22
N VAL A 287 -3.25 9.88 1.37
CA VAL A 287 -4.09 8.70 1.62
C VAL A 287 -3.64 7.98 2.89
N GLU A 288 -2.33 7.74 3.01
CA GLU A 288 -1.71 7.09 4.16
C GLU A 288 -1.96 7.85 5.48
N GLN A 289 -2.08 9.18 5.38
CA GLN A 289 -2.23 10.07 6.54
C GLN A 289 -3.66 10.62 6.67
N GLY A 290 -4.63 10.00 5.99
CA GLY A 290 -6.06 10.32 6.11
C GLY A 290 -6.46 11.73 5.68
N ARG A 291 -5.69 12.38 4.80
CA ARG A 291 -5.90 13.77 4.37
C ARG A 291 -6.64 13.88 3.04
N LEU A 292 -7.32 15.02 2.88
CA LEU A 292 -7.91 15.44 1.60
C LEU A 292 -6.83 15.60 0.52
N MET A 293 -7.17 15.22 -0.70
CA MET A 293 -6.28 15.11 -1.87
C MET A 293 -6.64 16.16 -2.94
N GLU A 294 -5.66 16.63 -3.71
CA GLU A 294 -5.83 17.66 -4.75
C GLU A 294 -6.42 17.09 -6.07
N ILE A 295 -7.30 16.08 -5.99
CA ILE A 295 -7.78 15.26 -7.12
C ILE A 295 -8.54 16.09 -8.17
N GLU A 296 -9.38 17.04 -7.76
CA GLU A 296 -10.13 17.89 -8.68
C GLU A 296 -9.23 18.70 -9.60
N VAL A 297 -8.10 19.22 -9.12
CA VAL A 297 -7.22 20.07 -9.93
C VAL A 297 -6.08 19.29 -10.57
N ILE A 298 -5.70 18.11 -10.04
CA ILE A 298 -4.70 17.23 -10.64
C ILE A 298 -5.27 16.41 -11.81
N LEU A 299 -6.51 15.91 -11.70
CA LEU A 299 -7.12 15.05 -12.72
C LEU A 299 -8.51 15.53 -13.14
N GLY A 300 -9.33 16.05 -12.21
CA GLY A 300 -10.69 16.52 -12.52
C GLY A 300 -10.73 17.62 -13.58
N ASN A 301 -9.84 18.62 -13.53
CA ASN A 301 -9.77 19.70 -14.51
C ASN A 301 -9.26 19.23 -15.88
N ALA A 302 -8.34 18.27 -15.93
CA ALA A 302 -7.94 17.63 -17.20
C ALA A 302 -9.10 16.86 -17.83
N LEU A 303 -9.92 16.16 -17.04
CA LEU A 303 -11.11 15.47 -17.51
C LEU A 303 -12.20 16.44 -18.00
N LYS A 304 -12.42 17.58 -17.32
CA LYS A 304 -13.33 18.64 -17.78
C LYS A 304 -12.89 19.22 -19.14
N LYS A 305 -11.58 19.37 -19.37
CA LYS A 305 -11.04 19.73 -20.71
C LYS A 305 -11.22 18.61 -21.73
N ALA A 306 -10.99 17.34 -21.36
CA ALA A 306 -11.18 16.19 -22.25
C ALA A 306 -12.62 16.12 -22.78
N GLU A 307 -13.60 16.27 -21.88
CA GLU A 307 -15.03 16.39 -22.19
C GLU A 307 -15.33 17.59 -23.10
N LYS A 308 -14.86 18.80 -22.72
CA LYS A 308 -15.02 20.04 -23.51
C LYS A 308 -14.51 19.93 -24.95
N TYR A 309 -13.38 19.24 -25.16
CA TYR A 309 -12.75 19.08 -26.48
C TYR A 309 -13.14 17.77 -27.19
N GLY A 310 -13.99 16.91 -26.59
CA GLY A 310 -14.38 15.63 -27.16
C GLY A 310 -13.25 14.60 -27.26
N VAL A 311 -12.17 14.75 -26.48
CA VAL A 311 -11.00 13.87 -26.49
C VAL A 311 -11.27 12.64 -25.61
N PRO A 312 -11.23 11.40 -26.15
CA PRO A 312 -11.41 10.20 -25.34
C PRO A 312 -10.24 10.02 -24.36
N ALA A 313 -10.54 10.12 -23.06
CA ALA A 313 -9.59 9.88 -21.97
C ALA A 313 -10.07 8.74 -21.03
N PRO A 314 -10.37 7.54 -21.54
CA PRO A 314 -11.02 6.48 -20.76
C PRO A 314 -10.21 5.99 -19.54
N LYS A 315 -8.88 5.85 -19.63
CA LYS A 315 -8.06 5.41 -18.48
C LYS A 315 -7.98 6.47 -17.40
N CYS A 316 -7.78 7.73 -17.79
CA CYS A 316 -7.88 8.89 -16.91
C CYS A 316 -9.26 9.00 -16.27
N SER A 317 -10.35 8.72 -17.00
CA SER A 317 -11.71 8.69 -16.45
C SER A 317 -11.92 7.54 -15.46
N THR A 318 -11.39 6.34 -15.71
CA THR A 318 -11.46 5.21 -14.76
C THR A 318 -10.78 5.56 -13.43
N VAL A 319 -9.58 6.15 -13.46
CA VAL A 319 -8.91 6.65 -12.24
C VAL A 319 -9.65 7.87 -11.67
N GLY A 320 -10.29 8.66 -12.53
CA GLY A 320 -11.16 9.79 -12.18
C GLY A 320 -12.40 9.43 -11.38
N ILE A 321 -12.87 8.16 -11.37
CA ILE A 321 -13.96 7.68 -10.50
C ILE A 321 -13.66 7.98 -9.02
N TRP A 322 -12.38 8.05 -8.65
CA TRP A 322 -11.97 8.39 -7.28
C TRP A 322 -12.40 9.78 -6.82
N ARG A 323 -12.77 10.69 -7.74
CA ARG A 323 -13.42 11.97 -7.43
C ARG A 323 -14.77 11.76 -6.73
N ALA A 324 -15.60 10.86 -7.27
CA ALA A 324 -16.91 10.51 -6.69
C ALA A 324 -16.77 9.76 -5.36
N LEU A 325 -15.72 8.93 -5.21
CA LEU A 325 -15.46 8.16 -3.99
C LEU A 325 -14.78 8.98 -2.87
N SER A 326 -14.14 10.09 -3.20
CA SER A 326 -13.39 10.95 -2.26
C SER A 326 -14.12 12.27 -1.91
N GLY A 327 -15.30 12.50 -2.47
CA GLY A 327 -16.08 13.73 -2.24
C GLY A 327 -16.43 13.98 -0.76
N PRO A 328 -16.70 15.24 -0.39
CA PRO A 328 -16.92 15.63 1.01
C PRO A 328 -18.16 14.93 1.58
N ARG A 329 -17.94 14.03 2.55
CA ARG A 329 -19.00 13.57 3.44
C ARG A 329 -19.49 14.79 4.24
N PRO A 330 -20.80 14.97 4.49
CA PRO A 330 -21.29 16.10 5.24
C PRO A 330 -20.64 16.14 6.62
N ILE A 331 -19.97 17.25 6.91
CA ILE A 331 -19.37 17.50 8.23
C ILE A 331 -20.54 17.58 9.22
N MET A 332 -20.58 16.65 10.18
CA MET A 332 -21.43 16.82 11.35
C MET A 332 -20.97 18.10 12.05
N SER A 333 -21.81 19.13 12.02
CA SER A 333 -21.54 20.41 12.67
C SER A 333 -21.11 20.19 14.12
N GLU A 334 -20.06 20.90 14.56
CA GLU A 334 -19.52 20.79 15.90
C GLU A 334 -20.65 20.87 16.93
N GLN A 335 -20.82 19.82 17.74
CA GLN A 335 -21.77 19.87 18.83
C GLN A 335 -21.32 20.98 19.77
N SER A 336 -22.19 21.96 19.99
CA SER A 336 -21.96 23.08 20.90
C SER A 336 -21.48 22.54 22.25
N VAL A 337 -20.34 23.05 22.74
CA VAL A 337 -19.80 22.70 24.05
C VAL A 337 -20.72 23.29 25.13
N THR A 338 -21.79 22.58 25.45
CA THR A 338 -22.66 22.87 26.59
C THR A 338 -21.91 22.49 27.86
N ASN A 339 -21.60 23.49 28.68
CA ASN A 339 -20.91 23.29 29.95
C ASN A 339 -21.63 22.25 30.80
N VAL A 340 -20.86 21.33 31.41
CA VAL A 340 -21.37 20.45 32.46
C VAL A 340 -21.61 21.32 33.71
N THR A 341 -22.88 21.47 34.09
CA THR A 341 -23.28 21.95 35.42
C THR A 341 -24.05 20.84 36.13
N GLU A 342 -23.73 20.62 37.39
CA GLU A 342 -24.30 19.55 38.20
C GLU A 342 -25.79 19.79 38.47
N ASN A 343 -26.62 18.79 38.17
CA ASN A 343 -27.64 18.17 39.03
C ASN A 343 -28.68 17.43 38.16
N GLY A 344 -29.29 16.38 38.71
CA GLY A 344 -30.39 15.69 38.05
C GLY A 344 -31.74 16.36 38.31
N ASP A 345 -32.69 16.15 37.41
CA ASP A 345 -33.80 15.23 37.71
C ASP A 345 -34.54 14.82 36.42
N THR A 346 -35.27 13.70 36.49
CA THR A 346 -36.01 13.15 35.35
C THR A 346 -37.50 13.38 35.47
N GLU A 347 -38.07 14.20 34.57
CA GLU A 347 -39.49 14.17 34.24
C GLU A 347 -39.69 14.47 32.74
N GLY A 348 -40.73 13.89 32.13
CA GLY A 348 -40.91 13.90 30.67
C GLY A 348 -42.34 14.24 30.24
N ILE A 349 -42.46 14.97 29.13
CA ILE A 349 -43.73 15.39 28.53
C ILE A 349 -43.73 15.08 27.03
N GLN A 350 -44.88 14.64 26.50
CA GLN A 350 -45.08 14.31 25.09
C GLN A 350 -45.24 15.56 24.20
N PRO A 351 -44.91 15.48 22.90
CA PRO A 351 -45.03 16.62 21.98
C PRO A 351 -46.48 16.96 21.66
N ARG A 352 -46.73 18.23 21.31
CA ARG A 352 -47.90 18.66 20.55
C ARG A 352 -47.50 19.04 19.12
N GLN A 353 -48.40 18.73 18.20
CA GLN A 353 -48.39 19.24 16.84
C GLN A 353 -48.80 20.71 16.83
N ASP A 354 -48.39 21.48 15.82
CA ASP A 354 -49.33 21.95 14.81
C ASP A 354 -48.59 22.50 13.56
N ASN A 355 -49.35 22.81 12.52
CA ASN A 355 -48.92 22.86 11.10
C ASN A 355 -48.73 24.33 10.57
N PRO A 356 -48.39 24.56 9.29
CA PRO A 356 -47.82 25.82 8.80
C PRO A 356 -48.85 26.74 8.11
N ASP A 357 -48.40 27.88 7.55
CA ASP A 357 -48.58 28.17 6.11
C ASP A 357 -47.88 29.47 5.65
N ALA A 358 -47.55 29.53 4.35
CA ALA A 358 -47.50 30.71 3.44
C ALA A 358 -46.65 31.97 3.80
N ALA A 359 -46.26 32.85 2.86
CA ALA A 359 -45.97 32.74 1.42
C ALA A 359 -45.15 33.98 0.98
N ALA A 360 -44.64 33.99 -0.25
CA ALA A 360 -43.75 35.03 -0.79
C ALA A 360 -44.42 36.41 -1.05
N LEU A 361 -43.60 37.46 -1.17
CA LEU A 361 -43.78 38.51 -2.18
C LEU A 361 -42.44 39.21 -2.54
N GLN A 362 -42.41 40.02 -3.60
CA GLN A 362 -41.23 40.70 -4.16
C GLN A 362 -41.40 42.24 -4.18
N SER A 363 -40.33 42.97 -4.55
CA SER A 363 -40.33 44.31 -5.20
C SER A 363 -40.67 45.54 -4.30
N THR A 364 -40.23 46.80 -4.52
CA THR A 364 -39.28 47.42 -5.50
C THR A 364 -38.88 48.88 -5.11
N ILE A 365 -37.74 49.38 -5.62
CA ILE A 365 -37.42 50.78 -6.06
C ILE A 365 -37.35 51.96 -5.03
N GLY A 366 -36.37 52.88 -5.25
CA GLY A 366 -36.36 54.29 -4.77
C GLY A 366 -35.07 54.72 -4.04
N GLN A 367 -33.98 55.15 -4.71
CA GLN A 367 -33.63 56.52 -5.19
C GLN A 367 -33.42 57.64 -4.14
N GLU A 368 -32.13 57.97 -3.91
CA GLU A 368 -31.49 59.33 -3.91
C GLU A 368 -32.00 60.47 -2.98
N PRO A 369 -31.29 61.62 -2.87
CA PRO A 369 -29.86 61.78 -2.51
C PRO A 369 -29.66 62.91 -1.45
N ASN A 370 -28.41 63.23 -1.08
CA ASN A 370 -28.06 64.64 -0.76
C ASN A 370 -26.56 64.96 -0.84
N GLU A 371 -26.21 66.22 -1.10
CA GLU A 371 -24.83 66.72 -1.26
C GLU A 371 -24.35 67.53 -0.03
N SER A 372 -23.04 67.74 0.13
CA SER A 372 -22.49 69.08 0.44
C SER A 372 -20.95 69.20 0.29
N GLN A 373 -20.54 70.05 -0.68
CA GLN A 373 -19.50 71.10 -0.68
C GLN A 373 -18.35 71.09 0.39
N GLY A 374 -17.09 71.46 0.08
CA GLY A 374 -16.46 71.89 -1.19
C GLY A 374 -15.24 72.84 -1.01
N ARG A 375 -14.67 73.34 -2.14
CA ARG A 375 -13.63 74.41 -2.31
C ARG A 375 -12.14 74.02 -2.06
N HIS A 376 -11.25 74.06 -3.07
CA HIS A 376 -10.38 75.18 -3.59
C HIS A 376 -9.10 75.43 -2.72
N VAL A 377 -7.89 75.86 -3.17
CA VAL A 377 -7.21 76.18 -4.47
C VAL A 377 -5.67 76.28 -4.15
N GLY A 378 -4.65 76.26 -5.02
CA GLY A 378 -4.46 76.20 -6.49
C GLY A 378 -3.15 76.95 -6.91
N ASN A 379 -2.62 76.74 -8.14
CA ASN A 379 -1.34 77.32 -8.71
C ASN A 379 -0.03 76.81 -8.03
N ALA A 380 1.22 76.90 -8.55
CA ALA A 380 1.90 77.10 -9.86
C ALA A 380 3.46 77.04 -9.61
N SER A 381 4.45 76.92 -10.52
CA SER A 381 4.64 76.42 -11.91
C SER A 381 6.16 76.50 -12.28
N GLN A 382 6.61 75.94 -13.43
CA GLN A 382 7.95 76.14 -14.08
C GLN A 382 9.18 75.50 -13.34
N GLU A 383 10.37 75.20 -13.92
CA GLU A 383 10.86 75.17 -15.33
C GLU A 383 12.12 74.27 -15.57
N LEU A 384 12.31 73.88 -16.84
CA LEU A 384 13.51 73.61 -17.69
C LEU A 384 14.94 73.29 -17.15
N GLY A 385 15.69 72.48 -17.95
CA GLY A 385 17.17 72.39 -18.01
C GLY A 385 17.74 71.00 -17.65
N ALA A 386 18.30 70.12 -18.51
CA ALA A 386 19.14 70.18 -19.71
C ALA A 386 20.66 70.33 -19.44
N GLY A 387 21.48 69.31 -19.78
CA GLY A 387 22.95 69.39 -19.73
C GLY A 387 23.74 68.06 -19.76
N THR A 388 24.21 67.65 -20.93
CA THR A 388 25.41 66.79 -21.15
C THR A 388 26.60 67.70 -21.51
N PRO A 389 27.86 67.43 -21.10
CA PRO A 389 28.75 66.44 -21.76
C PRO A 389 29.36 65.43 -20.74
N ASP A 390 29.93 64.26 -21.08
CA ASP A 390 30.80 63.79 -22.21
C ASP A 390 32.30 64.05 -22.01
N VAL A 391 33.16 63.30 -22.73
CA VAL A 391 34.64 63.38 -22.85
C VAL A 391 35.46 62.74 -21.70
N SER A 392 36.48 61.87 -21.89
CA SER A 392 36.75 60.73 -22.83
C SER A 392 38.19 60.17 -22.54
N VAL A 393 38.69 59.23 -23.37
CA VAL A 393 40.13 59.12 -23.82
C VAL A 393 41.16 58.63 -22.76
N THR A 394 42.15 57.73 -22.98
CA THR A 394 42.65 56.80 -24.05
C THR A 394 43.72 55.87 -23.36
N GLU A 395 44.46 54.88 -23.89
CA GLU A 395 44.53 53.91 -25.03
C GLU A 395 45.67 52.89 -24.67
N GLU A 396 46.13 51.86 -25.42
CA GLU A 396 45.81 51.30 -26.76
C GLU A 396 46.21 49.81 -26.80
N SER A 397 45.64 49.02 -27.73
CA SER A 397 46.40 48.26 -28.76
C SER A 397 45.56 47.19 -29.49
N HIS A 398 45.90 46.95 -30.76
CA HIS A 398 45.18 46.05 -31.68
C HIS A 398 45.57 44.55 -31.48
N GLY A 399 44.93 43.55 -32.11
CA GLY A 399 43.94 43.60 -33.19
C GLY A 399 43.28 42.23 -33.47
N SER A 400 42.54 42.13 -34.58
CA SER A 400 41.55 41.07 -34.84
C SER A 400 42.05 39.87 -35.68
N SER A 401 41.38 38.73 -35.51
CA SER A 401 41.15 37.72 -36.57
C SER A 401 40.05 36.73 -36.15
N HIS A 402 39.31 36.19 -37.12
CA HIS A 402 38.23 35.20 -36.91
C HIS A 402 38.76 33.77 -36.91
N GLU A 403 38.20 32.88 -36.08
CA GLU A 403 37.53 31.63 -36.51
C GLU A 403 36.86 30.87 -35.34
N GLN A 404 36.19 29.74 -35.63
CA GLN A 404 35.28 29.03 -34.72
C GLN A 404 35.99 27.95 -33.83
N PRO A 405 35.30 26.93 -33.28
CA PRO A 405 34.92 26.94 -31.86
C PRO A 405 35.71 25.93 -31.01
N ARG A 406 36.22 26.38 -29.85
CA ARG A 406 36.95 25.48 -28.92
C ARG A 406 36.03 24.68 -27.99
N LYS A 407 36.09 23.36 -28.16
CA LYS A 407 35.37 22.32 -27.41
C LYS A 407 35.50 22.50 -25.88
N ARG A 408 34.39 22.66 -25.16
CA ARG A 408 34.37 22.67 -23.68
C ARG A 408 34.65 21.26 -23.15
N ALA A 409 35.65 21.10 -22.29
CA ALA A 409 36.09 19.79 -21.82
C ALA A 409 35.05 19.10 -20.90
N LYS A 410 34.84 17.79 -21.09
CA LYS A 410 34.02 16.97 -20.18
C LYS A 410 34.72 16.87 -18.81
N ARG A 411 34.12 17.43 -17.76
CA ARG A 411 34.61 17.31 -16.38
C ARG A 411 34.27 15.92 -15.85
N VAL A 412 35.26 15.01 -15.83
CA VAL A 412 35.08 13.64 -15.32
C VAL A 412 35.11 13.67 -13.80
N ILE A 413 33.95 13.43 -13.16
CA ILE A 413 33.88 13.14 -11.74
C ILE A 413 34.48 11.74 -11.52
N ARG A 414 35.43 11.60 -10.61
CA ARG A 414 35.99 10.30 -10.18
C ARG A 414 35.80 10.16 -8.68
N SER A 415 35.18 9.06 -8.27
CA SER A 415 34.92 8.71 -6.88
C SER A 415 36.17 8.17 -6.16
N MET A 416 36.17 8.29 -4.83
CA MET A 416 37.03 7.62 -3.85
C MET A 416 36.44 7.88 -2.44
N PRO A 417 36.70 7.05 -1.42
CA PRO A 417 37.47 5.80 -1.41
C PRO A 417 36.62 4.55 -1.18
N GLY A 418 37.19 3.37 -1.42
CA GLY A 418 36.55 2.08 -1.10
C GLY A 418 37.24 0.86 -1.72
N SER A 419 37.89 1.03 -2.88
CA SER A 419 38.72 -0.01 -3.49
C SER A 419 40.18 0.09 -3.06
N SER A 420 40.88 -1.04 -3.01
CA SER A 420 42.34 -1.08 -2.81
C SER A 420 43.07 -0.67 -4.10
N CYS A 421 44.19 0.06 -3.96
CA CYS A 421 45.00 0.45 -5.11
C CYS A 421 45.61 -0.80 -5.79
N LEU A 422 45.86 -0.71 -7.10
CA LEU A 422 46.31 -1.82 -7.94
C LEU A 422 47.52 -2.56 -7.33
N ARG A 423 48.50 -1.83 -6.80
CA ARG A 423 49.70 -2.39 -6.16
C ARG A 423 49.39 -3.19 -4.88
N CYS A 424 48.52 -2.68 -4.01
CA CYS A 424 48.10 -3.40 -2.80
C CYS A 424 47.21 -4.61 -3.13
N LYS A 425 46.34 -4.49 -4.14
CA LYS A 425 45.48 -5.58 -4.64
C LYS A 425 46.31 -6.73 -5.22
N VAL A 426 47.28 -6.44 -6.09
CA VAL A 426 48.21 -7.45 -6.66
C VAL A 426 49.03 -8.13 -5.57
N LYS A 427 49.53 -7.39 -4.57
CA LYS A 427 50.25 -7.98 -3.43
C LYS A 427 49.35 -8.63 -2.37
N LYS A 428 48.02 -8.69 -2.55
CA LYS A 428 47.03 -9.19 -1.56
C LYS A 428 47.24 -8.63 -0.14
N THR A 429 47.48 -7.33 -0.02
CA THR A 429 47.73 -6.67 1.29
C THR A 429 46.84 -5.46 1.53
N LYS A 430 46.51 -5.21 2.81
CA LYS A 430 45.65 -4.10 3.25
C LYS A 430 46.14 -2.75 2.69
N CYS A 431 45.19 -1.95 2.21
CA CYS A 431 45.42 -0.66 1.56
C CYS A 431 44.74 0.44 2.39
N GLU A 432 45.53 1.25 3.08
CA GLU A 432 45.03 2.29 4.01
C GLU A 432 45.41 3.67 3.47
N PRO A 433 44.50 4.66 3.40
CA PRO A 433 44.80 6.00 2.89
C PRO A 433 45.97 6.67 3.64
N SER A 434 46.79 7.45 2.94
CA SER A 434 47.77 8.34 3.59
C SER A 434 47.07 9.42 4.40
N ASP A 435 47.61 9.73 5.58
CA ASP A 435 47.14 10.85 6.42
C ASP A 435 47.64 12.21 5.90
N PHE A 436 48.60 12.23 4.95
CA PHE A 436 49.34 13.42 4.53
C PHE A 436 49.29 13.71 3.02
N LYS A 437 49.00 12.71 2.17
CA LYS A 437 48.97 12.87 0.70
C LYS A 437 47.71 12.27 0.08
N GLU A 438 46.82 13.16 -0.40
CA GLU A 438 45.62 12.75 -1.13
C GLU A 438 45.93 11.71 -2.22
N ARG A 439 45.03 10.72 -2.35
CA ARG A 439 45.08 9.66 -3.37
C ARG A 439 46.31 8.74 -3.32
N THR A 440 47.11 8.79 -2.26
CA THR A 440 48.10 7.75 -1.96
C THR A 440 47.71 6.92 -0.74
N CYS A 441 48.28 5.72 -0.60
CA CYS A 441 48.07 4.85 0.55
C CYS A 441 49.37 4.74 1.37
N LYS A 442 49.29 4.57 2.70
CA LYS A 442 50.45 4.61 3.63
C LYS A 442 51.60 3.71 3.19
N ARG A 443 51.28 2.56 2.59
CA ARG A 443 52.24 1.55 2.10
C ARG A 443 52.87 1.87 0.74
N CYS A 444 52.20 2.64 -0.12
CA CYS A 444 52.81 3.16 -1.34
C CYS A 444 53.66 4.39 -1.03
N GLU A 445 53.23 5.23 -0.09
CA GLU A 445 54.01 6.35 0.43
C GLU A 445 55.30 5.90 1.13
N SER A 446 55.23 4.99 2.10
CA SER A 446 56.43 4.53 2.84
C SER A 446 57.40 3.70 1.99
N GLY A 447 56.92 3.06 0.92
CA GLY A 447 57.76 2.42 -0.10
C GLY A 447 58.30 3.38 -1.18
N ASN A 448 57.88 4.66 -1.17
CA ASN A 448 58.13 5.64 -2.22
C ASN A 448 57.77 5.11 -3.63
N HIS A 449 56.50 4.73 -3.79
CA HIS A 449 55.96 4.05 -4.96
C HIS A 449 54.66 4.67 -5.45
N GLU A 450 54.43 4.65 -6.77
CA GLU A 450 53.21 5.19 -7.37
C GLU A 450 51.94 4.41 -6.95
N CYS A 451 50.87 5.14 -6.63
CA CYS A 451 49.63 4.61 -6.08
C CYS A 451 48.47 4.78 -7.06
N GLN A 452 48.28 3.80 -7.95
CA GLN A 452 47.25 3.84 -9.00
C GLN A 452 45.96 3.09 -8.60
N TYR A 453 44.82 3.66 -8.97
CA TYR A 453 43.48 3.06 -8.82
C TYR A 453 42.87 2.78 -10.21
N PRO A 454 42.13 1.67 -10.38
CA PRO A 454 41.57 1.31 -11.69
C PRO A 454 40.47 2.28 -12.12
N ILE A 455 40.47 2.63 -13.41
CA ILE A 455 39.44 3.48 -14.03
C ILE A 455 38.48 2.55 -14.78
N GLN A 456 37.23 2.44 -14.34
CA GLN A 456 36.20 1.75 -15.13
C GLN A 456 35.94 2.50 -16.45
N ARG A 457 35.86 1.75 -17.54
CA ARG A 457 35.29 2.17 -18.82
C ARG A 457 34.25 1.11 -19.20
N TRP A 458 33.07 1.55 -19.65
CA TRP A 458 32.17 0.67 -20.40
C TRP A 458 32.82 0.29 -21.74
N ALA A 459 32.51 -0.91 -22.22
CA ALA A 459 32.80 -1.39 -23.57
C ALA A 459 31.48 -1.76 -24.27
N PRO A 460 31.39 -1.69 -25.61
CA PRO A 460 30.17 -2.03 -26.34
C PRO A 460 29.91 -3.54 -26.37
N ARG A 461 28.64 -3.92 -26.62
CA ARG A 461 28.31 -5.27 -27.12
C ARG A 461 28.90 -5.46 -28.52
N ASN A 462 29.11 -6.72 -28.92
CA ASN A 462 29.49 -7.10 -30.27
C ASN A 462 28.72 -8.37 -30.64
N ASP A 463 27.99 -8.35 -31.75
CA ASP A 463 27.20 -9.48 -32.23
C ASP A 463 28.08 -10.50 -32.96
N ASN A 464 27.71 -11.79 -32.86
CA ASN A 464 27.65 -12.72 -33.99
C ASN A 464 27.06 -14.08 -33.57
N LEU A 465 26.47 -14.78 -34.53
CA LEU A 465 25.92 -16.13 -34.36
C LEU A 465 27.00 -17.20 -34.54
N ASP A 466 26.73 -18.41 -34.04
CA ASP A 466 26.96 -19.63 -34.83
C ASP A 466 25.92 -20.72 -34.47
N MET A 467 25.76 -21.73 -35.33
CA MET A 467 24.78 -22.82 -35.18
C MET A 467 25.44 -24.17 -34.86
N GLY A 468 24.74 -25.02 -34.11
CA GLY A 468 25.17 -26.39 -33.83
C GLY A 468 24.00 -27.37 -33.71
N PHE A 469 23.76 -28.18 -34.75
CA PHE A 469 22.82 -29.31 -34.73
C PHE A 469 23.53 -30.60 -34.29
N SER A 470 22.92 -31.37 -33.39
CA SER A 470 23.09 -32.83 -33.35
C SER A 470 21.85 -33.51 -32.74
N ASN A 471 21.43 -34.63 -33.34
CA ASN A 471 20.31 -35.44 -32.87
C ASN A 471 20.79 -36.53 -31.90
N LEU A 472 19.94 -36.95 -30.95
CA LEU A 472 20.00 -38.30 -30.38
C LEU A 472 18.61 -38.79 -29.94
N SER A 473 18.46 -40.10 -29.83
CA SER A 473 17.19 -40.83 -30.04
C SER A 473 16.28 -40.98 -28.82
N SER A 474 14.98 -40.91 -29.12
CA SER A 474 13.83 -41.55 -28.43
C SER A 474 14.11 -42.61 -27.34
N SER A 475 13.38 -42.48 -26.23
CA SER A 475 13.02 -43.58 -25.31
C SER A 475 11.50 -43.57 -25.06
N ASP A 476 10.91 -44.75 -24.79
CA ASP A 476 9.45 -44.97 -24.73
C ASP A 476 8.87 -44.57 -23.36
N PRO A 477 7.84 -43.69 -23.28
CA PRO A 477 7.22 -43.29 -22.00
C PRO A 477 6.51 -44.40 -21.23
N ARG A 478 6.16 -45.55 -21.86
CA ARG A 478 5.18 -46.50 -21.31
C ARG A 478 5.67 -47.41 -20.18
N SER A 479 6.97 -47.43 -19.88
CA SER A 479 7.53 -48.26 -18.80
C SER A 479 7.37 -47.63 -17.41
N ALA A 480 7.62 -46.33 -17.27
CA ALA A 480 7.70 -45.64 -15.97
C ALA A 480 6.36 -45.62 -15.18
N ALA A 481 5.22 -45.71 -15.88
CA ALA A 481 3.89 -45.63 -15.27
C ALA A 481 3.54 -46.84 -14.37
N PHE A 482 4.18 -47.99 -14.54
CA PHE A 482 3.86 -49.20 -13.78
C PHE A 482 4.67 -49.35 -12.47
N GLU A 483 5.89 -48.81 -12.40
CA GLU A 483 6.73 -48.92 -11.20
C GLU A 483 6.26 -48.01 -10.07
N ASN A 484 5.81 -46.79 -10.39
CA ASN A 484 5.34 -45.80 -9.41
C ASN A 484 4.06 -46.20 -8.65
N ARG A 485 3.33 -47.23 -9.07
CA ARG A 485 2.20 -47.76 -8.30
C ARG A 485 2.64 -48.66 -7.15
N GLY A 486 3.77 -49.36 -7.31
CA GLY A 486 4.34 -50.26 -6.31
C GLY A 486 5.21 -49.57 -5.25
N THR A 487 5.60 -48.30 -5.46
CA THR A 487 6.26 -47.46 -4.44
C THR A 487 5.24 -46.86 -3.47
N TYR A 488 4.04 -46.50 -3.94
CA TYR A 488 2.95 -45.98 -3.10
C TYR A 488 2.56 -46.94 -1.97
N GLU A 489 2.46 -48.25 -2.24
CA GLU A 489 2.12 -49.25 -1.21
C GLU A 489 3.26 -49.52 -0.20
N ARG A 490 4.52 -49.21 -0.55
CA ARG A 490 5.66 -49.29 0.39
C ARG A 490 5.78 -48.06 1.31
N SER A 491 4.98 -47.00 1.08
CA SER A 491 5.09 -45.74 1.83
C SER A 491 4.74 -45.84 3.33
N PHE A 492 4.06 -46.92 3.76
CA PHE A 492 3.70 -47.13 5.17
C PHE A 492 4.93 -47.23 6.11
N ASP A 493 6.09 -47.70 5.62
CA ASP A 493 7.29 -47.83 6.43
C ASP A 493 7.93 -46.47 6.81
N ALA A 494 7.82 -45.44 5.95
CA ALA A 494 8.39 -44.12 6.24
C ALA A 494 7.73 -43.47 7.48
N ARG A 495 6.44 -43.73 7.69
CA ARG A 495 5.68 -43.29 8.87
C ARG A 495 6.18 -43.95 10.16
N ALA A 496 6.65 -45.21 10.05
CA ALA A 496 7.26 -45.96 11.15
C ALA A 496 8.75 -45.66 11.36
N ASP A 497 9.46 -45.09 10.38
CA ASP A 497 10.88 -44.73 10.50
C ASP A 497 11.08 -43.34 11.17
N LEU A 498 10.08 -42.45 11.06
CA LEU A 498 10.00 -41.25 11.91
C LEU A 498 9.78 -41.62 13.38
N GLN A 499 8.84 -42.52 13.68
CA GLN A 499 8.57 -43.02 15.05
C GLN A 499 9.75 -43.77 15.67
N ARG A 500 10.65 -44.36 14.86
CA ARG A 500 11.86 -45.04 15.35
C ARG A 500 12.92 -44.10 15.95
N LYS A 501 12.76 -42.77 15.84
CA LYS A 501 13.75 -41.79 16.34
C LYS A 501 13.48 -41.25 17.75
N ASP A 502 12.34 -41.62 18.36
CA ASP A 502 11.92 -41.12 19.68
C ASP A 502 12.93 -41.43 20.80
N ALA A 503 13.68 -42.54 20.70
CA ALA A 503 14.67 -42.96 21.70
C ALA A 503 15.85 -41.99 21.93
N HIS A 504 16.00 -40.91 21.16
CA HIS A 504 16.90 -39.79 21.48
C HIS A 504 16.16 -38.59 22.09
N ILE A 505 14.90 -38.38 21.72
CA ILE A 505 14.00 -37.38 22.31
C ILE A 505 13.74 -37.74 23.78
N ASP A 506 13.50 -39.02 24.09
CA ASP A 506 13.39 -39.57 25.46
C ASP A 506 14.50 -39.08 26.40
N ARG A 507 15.75 -38.98 25.93
CA ARG A 507 16.90 -38.55 26.74
C ARG A 507 16.89 -37.05 27.01
N LEU A 508 16.39 -36.25 26.07
CA LEU A 508 16.20 -34.81 26.25
C LEU A 508 14.97 -34.54 27.13
N GLU A 509 13.88 -35.28 26.97
CA GLU A 509 12.68 -35.18 27.80
C GLU A 509 12.88 -35.68 29.24
N GLN A 510 13.70 -36.72 29.46
CA GLN A 510 14.14 -37.12 30.80
C GLN A 510 15.04 -36.06 31.45
N THR A 511 15.91 -35.41 30.67
CA THR A 511 16.72 -34.28 31.16
C THR A 511 15.82 -33.11 31.55
N LEU A 512 14.86 -32.75 30.69
CA LEU A 512 13.89 -31.68 30.92
C LEU A 512 13.01 -31.97 32.15
N SER A 513 12.44 -33.18 32.25
CA SER A 513 11.63 -33.64 33.38
C SER A 513 12.38 -33.56 34.72
N ARG A 514 13.71 -33.71 34.71
CA ARG A 514 14.56 -33.56 35.91
C ARG A 514 14.73 -32.09 36.34
N TYR A 515 14.59 -31.12 35.44
CA TYR A 515 14.46 -29.71 35.77
C TYR A 515 13.01 -29.37 36.19
N THR A 516 12.00 -29.85 35.46
CA THR A 516 10.58 -29.59 35.78
C THR A 516 10.17 -30.16 37.14
N THR A 517 10.78 -31.27 37.61
CA THR A 517 10.54 -31.78 38.97
C THR A 517 11.16 -30.92 40.08
N LEU A 518 12.27 -30.21 39.83
CA LEU A 518 12.83 -29.22 40.77
C LEU A 518 11.95 -27.96 40.87
N GLU A 519 11.21 -27.64 39.79
CA GLU A 519 10.32 -26.49 39.75
C GLU A 519 8.91 -26.82 40.31
N ASN A 520 8.37 -27.99 39.99
CA ASN A 520 7.13 -28.51 40.57
C ASN A 520 7.24 -28.84 42.07
N GLN A 521 8.45 -28.94 42.63
CA GLN A 521 8.65 -28.98 44.08
C GLN A 521 8.48 -27.62 44.77
N ARG A 522 8.40 -26.50 44.03
CA ARG A 522 8.11 -25.16 44.56
C ARG A 522 6.63 -24.78 44.51
N MET A 523 5.81 -25.47 43.71
CA MET A 523 4.40 -25.14 43.45
C MET A 523 3.51 -26.33 43.78
N GLY A 524 2.73 -26.22 44.87
CA GLY A 524 1.93 -27.33 45.40
C GLY A 524 0.83 -27.82 44.46
N SER A 525 0.64 -29.14 44.39
CA SER A 525 -0.31 -29.81 43.51
C SER A 525 -1.60 -30.20 44.23
N HIS A 526 -2.74 -30.24 43.50
CA HIS A 526 -3.87 -31.13 43.80
C HIS A 526 -4.68 -31.48 42.53
N PRO A 527 -5.38 -32.64 42.45
CA PRO A 527 -5.83 -33.22 41.18
C PRO A 527 -7.35 -33.55 41.11
N SER A 528 -7.76 -34.24 40.03
CA SER A 528 -9.11 -34.82 39.78
C SER A 528 -10.23 -33.84 39.35
N LYS A 529 -11.27 -34.24 38.62
CA LYS A 529 -11.71 -35.61 38.20
C LYS A 529 -12.47 -35.60 36.85
N TYR A 530 -12.38 -36.69 36.09
CA TYR A 530 -13.28 -36.96 34.96
C TYR A 530 -14.67 -37.44 35.43
N ILE A 531 -15.73 -37.06 34.69
CA ILE A 531 -17.05 -37.73 34.70
C ILE A 531 -17.53 -37.85 33.24
N ASN A 532 -18.23 -38.94 32.93
CA ASN A 532 -18.73 -39.31 31.60
C ASN A 532 -20.18 -39.81 31.70
N VAL A 533 -21.12 -39.19 30.97
CA VAL A 533 -22.48 -39.70 30.67
C VAL A 533 -22.88 -39.21 29.27
N ALA A 534 -23.68 -39.99 28.54
CA ALA A 534 -24.05 -39.76 27.12
C ALA A 534 -25.57 -39.59 26.89
N ALA A 535 -25.96 -39.45 25.61
CA ALA A 535 -27.34 -39.31 25.06
C ALA A 535 -28.04 -37.96 25.34
N TYR A 536 -28.79 -37.35 24.43
CA TYR A 536 -29.91 -37.92 23.65
C TYR A 536 -29.95 -37.52 22.16
N ALA A 537 -30.92 -38.07 21.42
CA ALA A 537 -31.05 -38.00 19.96
C ALA A 537 -32.01 -36.89 19.45
N LEU A 538 -32.04 -36.73 18.13
CA LEU A 538 -32.85 -35.77 17.37
C LEU A 538 -34.27 -36.29 17.05
N ASP A 539 -35.18 -35.37 16.73
CA ASP A 539 -36.24 -35.58 15.73
C ASP A 539 -36.58 -34.26 14.99
N PRO A 540 -36.93 -34.26 13.68
CA PRO A 540 -37.03 -33.03 12.87
C PRO A 540 -38.45 -32.65 12.38
N PRO A 541 -38.80 -31.35 12.30
CA PRO A 541 -40.03 -30.87 11.63
C PRO A 541 -39.77 -30.19 10.27
N GLN A 542 -40.07 -30.93 9.21
CA GLN A 542 -40.74 -30.59 7.93
C GLN A 542 -40.76 -29.14 7.37
N HIS A 543 -40.58 -29.03 6.04
CA HIS A 543 -40.66 -27.79 5.25
C HIS A 543 -42.09 -27.36 4.85
N LEU A 544 -42.26 -26.05 4.60
CA LEU A 544 -43.30 -25.47 3.72
C LEU A 544 -42.63 -24.51 2.72
N PRO A 545 -43.04 -24.48 1.44
CA PRO A 545 -42.49 -23.58 0.42
C PRO A 545 -43.24 -22.25 0.35
N THR A 546 -42.52 -21.16 0.04
CA THR A 546 -43.09 -19.81 -0.20
C THR A 546 -42.93 -19.44 -1.68
N ALA A 547 -43.89 -18.68 -2.22
CA ALA A 547 -44.03 -18.43 -3.65
C ALA A 547 -43.00 -17.45 -4.24
N THR A 548 -42.75 -17.59 -5.55
CA THR A 548 -41.95 -16.68 -6.39
C THR A 548 -42.70 -15.39 -6.76
N ILE A 549 -41.95 -14.31 -6.96
CA ILE A 549 -42.41 -13.06 -7.56
C ILE A 549 -41.61 -12.84 -8.86
N PRO A 550 -42.23 -12.55 -10.01
CA PRO A 550 -41.50 -12.26 -11.25
C PRO A 550 -40.71 -10.95 -11.18
N ARG A 551 -39.61 -10.86 -11.93
CA ARG A 551 -39.00 -9.58 -12.30
C ARG A 551 -39.54 -9.13 -13.66
N ASP A 552 -39.76 -7.83 -13.82
CA ASP A 552 -40.18 -7.23 -15.09
C ASP A 552 -39.05 -7.27 -16.13
N SER A 553 -39.44 -7.39 -17.41
CA SER A 553 -38.52 -7.51 -18.55
C SER A 553 -38.33 -6.17 -19.27
N ASN A 554 -37.12 -5.58 -19.20
CA ASN A 554 -36.60 -4.59 -20.16
C ASN A 554 -35.13 -4.25 -19.86
N GLU A 555 -34.20 -5.14 -20.20
CA GLU A 555 -32.75 -4.89 -20.24
C GLU A 555 -32.14 -5.81 -21.32
N GLU A 556 -31.01 -5.43 -21.92
CA GLU A 556 -30.34 -6.27 -22.92
C GLU A 556 -29.89 -7.58 -22.28
N ALA A 557 -30.19 -8.72 -22.92
CA ALA A 557 -30.11 -10.02 -22.27
C ALA A 557 -28.66 -10.40 -21.92
N TYR A 558 -28.31 -10.25 -20.64
CA TYR A 558 -27.07 -10.78 -20.06
C TYR A 558 -26.99 -12.30 -20.30
N LEU A 559 -26.02 -12.71 -21.11
CA LEU A 559 -25.70 -14.11 -21.40
C LEU A 559 -24.62 -14.56 -20.42
N ASP A 560 -24.94 -15.49 -19.51
CA ASP A 560 -23.93 -16.03 -18.59
C ASP A 560 -23.02 -17.06 -19.28
N VAL A 561 -22.03 -17.63 -18.57
CA VAL A 561 -21.10 -18.63 -19.14
C VAL A 561 -21.79 -19.90 -19.69
N ILE A 562 -23.06 -20.15 -19.34
CA ILE A 562 -23.86 -21.26 -19.86
C ILE A 562 -24.57 -20.85 -21.15
N ASP A 563 -25.15 -19.64 -21.22
CA ASP A 563 -25.76 -19.13 -22.46
C ASP A 563 -24.71 -18.77 -23.53
N GLN A 564 -23.51 -18.37 -23.11
CA GLN A 564 -22.32 -18.21 -23.97
C GLN A 564 -21.75 -19.55 -24.47
N GLY A 565 -22.21 -20.69 -23.94
CA GLY A 565 -21.74 -22.03 -24.34
C GLY A 565 -20.34 -22.40 -23.85
N ILE A 566 -19.77 -21.66 -22.89
CA ILE A 566 -18.47 -22.00 -22.26
C ILE A 566 -18.61 -23.23 -21.35
N LEU A 567 -19.79 -23.40 -20.74
CA LEU A 567 -20.08 -24.46 -19.76
C LEU A 567 -21.53 -24.94 -19.94
N ASP A 568 -21.78 -26.23 -20.20
CA ASP A 568 -23.17 -26.71 -20.23
C ASP A 568 -23.77 -26.89 -18.83
N LEU A 569 -25.11 -26.81 -18.70
CA LEU A 569 -25.81 -26.88 -17.41
C LEU A 569 -25.62 -28.22 -16.64
N LYS A 570 -25.39 -29.34 -17.34
CA LYS A 570 -25.11 -30.64 -16.72
C LYS A 570 -23.67 -30.66 -16.19
N THR A 571 -22.70 -30.12 -16.94
CA THR A 571 -21.33 -29.96 -16.44
C THR A 571 -21.29 -28.98 -15.25
N ALA A 572 -22.00 -27.85 -15.32
CA ALA A 572 -22.18 -26.94 -14.17
C ALA A 572 -22.76 -27.65 -12.93
N HIS A 573 -23.68 -28.60 -13.12
CA HIS A 573 -24.18 -29.44 -12.03
C HIS A 573 -23.10 -30.37 -11.47
N THR A 574 -22.31 -31.04 -12.33
CA THR A 574 -21.18 -31.86 -11.88
C THR A 574 -20.15 -31.05 -11.09
N LEU A 575 -19.80 -29.83 -11.53
CA LEU A 575 -18.87 -28.95 -10.82
C LEU A 575 -19.39 -28.52 -9.44
N LEU A 576 -20.71 -28.28 -9.29
CA LEU A 576 -21.34 -28.01 -7.99
C LEU A 576 -21.25 -29.22 -7.03
N GLN A 577 -21.38 -30.46 -7.53
CA GLN A 577 -21.22 -31.65 -6.69
C GLN A 577 -19.76 -31.90 -6.31
N GLU A 578 -18.80 -31.62 -7.19
CA GLU A 578 -17.37 -31.63 -6.87
C GLU A 578 -17.04 -30.58 -5.79
N PHE A 579 -17.58 -29.35 -5.94
CA PHE A 579 -17.40 -28.29 -4.95
C PHE A 579 -17.94 -28.67 -3.57
N ARG A 580 -19.10 -29.35 -3.49
CA ARG A 580 -19.64 -29.88 -2.23
C ARG A 580 -18.71 -30.88 -1.53
N ALA A 581 -17.95 -31.67 -2.29
CA ALA A 581 -16.94 -32.56 -1.71
C ALA A 581 -15.75 -31.79 -1.12
N MET A 582 -15.37 -30.65 -1.72
CA MET A 582 -14.30 -29.78 -1.22
C MET A 582 -14.74 -28.88 -0.05
N ASN A 583 -16.00 -28.41 -0.04
CA ASN A 583 -16.52 -27.41 0.89
C ASN A 583 -16.76 -27.93 2.33
N GLN A 584 -16.49 -29.20 2.63
CA GLN A 584 -16.78 -29.81 3.94
C GLN A 584 -16.13 -29.08 5.12
N ASN A 585 -14.95 -28.49 4.88
CA ASN A 585 -14.15 -27.76 5.86
C ASN A 585 -14.25 -26.23 5.74
N PHE A 586 -15.19 -25.71 4.93
CA PHE A 586 -15.31 -24.28 4.60
C PHE A 586 -16.58 -23.65 5.23
N PRO A 587 -16.51 -23.10 6.46
CA PRO A 587 -17.71 -22.71 7.22
C PRO A 587 -18.31 -21.37 6.80
N TYR A 588 -17.69 -20.63 5.89
CA TYR A 588 -18.08 -19.25 5.56
C TYR A 588 -19.22 -19.15 4.53
N ILE A 589 -19.55 -20.23 3.81
CA ILE A 589 -20.55 -20.27 2.73
C ILE A 589 -21.43 -21.53 2.85
N ALA A 590 -22.75 -21.34 2.86
CA ALA A 590 -23.73 -22.37 3.19
C ALA A 590 -24.26 -23.17 1.97
N ILE A 591 -23.45 -24.06 1.40
CA ILE A 591 -23.88 -24.90 0.26
C ILE A 591 -24.64 -26.15 0.72
N HIS A 592 -25.91 -25.98 1.07
CA HIS A 592 -26.80 -27.08 1.44
C HIS A 592 -27.08 -28.05 0.26
N PRO A 593 -27.34 -29.36 0.52
CA PRO A 593 -27.64 -30.33 -0.55
C PRO A 593 -28.86 -30.01 -1.42
N GLY A 594 -29.84 -29.30 -0.86
CA GLY A 594 -31.07 -28.91 -1.57
C GLY A 594 -30.92 -27.75 -2.57
N LEU A 595 -29.80 -27.01 -2.55
CA LEU A 595 -29.55 -25.95 -3.52
C LEU A 595 -29.31 -26.58 -4.90
N SER A 596 -30.13 -26.25 -5.89
CA SER A 596 -29.90 -26.70 -7.28
C SER A 596 -29.02 -25.72 -8.04
N THR A 597 -28.37 -26.20 -9.10
CA THR A 597 -27.59 -25.36 -10.03
C THR A 597 -28.46 -24.27 -10.65
N GLY A 598 -29.73 -24.57 -10.93
CA GLY A 598 -30.69 -23.58 -11.46
C GLY A 598 -31.08 -22.49 -10.46
N MET A 599 -31.20 -22.84 -9.16
CA MET A 599 -31.41 -21.84 -8.10
C MET A 599 -30.18 -20.93 -7.97
N LEU A 600 -28.97 -21.50 -7.87
CA LEU A 600 -27.75 -20.69 -7.81
C LEU A 600 -27.57 -19.81 -9.06
N ARG A 601 -27.93 -20.30 -10.25
CA ARG A 601 -27.88 -19.52 -11.51
C ARG A 601 -28.79 -18.29 -11.48
N HIS A 602 -29.95 -18.38 -10.82
CA HIS A 602 -30.93 -17.31 -10.74
C HIS A 602 -30.70 -16.37 -9.53
N ASP A 603 -30.42 -16.96 -8.36
CA ASP A 603 -30.40 -16.27 -7.07
C ASP A 603 -28.99 -15.78 -6.66
N SER A 604 -27.92 -16.39 -7.20
CA SER A 604 -26.52 -16.13 -6.79
C SER A 604 -25.51 -16.47 -7.91
N PRO A 605 -25.59 -15.83 -9.09
CA PRO A 605 -24.79 -16.18 -10.26
C PRO A 605 -23.28 -16.00 -10.05
N MET A 606 -22.83 -15.02 -9.25
CA MET A 606 -21.40 -14.82 -9.00
C MET A 606 -20.82 -15.93 -8.12
N LEU A 607 -21.58 -16.38 -7.12
CA LEU A 607 -21.26 -17.55 -6.32
C LEU A 607 -21.28 -18.82 -7.17
N LEU A 608 -22.22 -19.00 -8.08
CA LEU A 608 -22.22 -20.15 -9.01
C LEU A 608 -20.95 -20.16 -9.88
N LEU A 609 -20.58 -19.02 -10.47
CA LEU A 609 -19.41 -18.91 -11.34
C LEU A 609 -18.10 -19.16 -10.57
N ALA A 610 -17.98 -18.65 -9.34
CA ALA A 610 -16.86 -18.96 -8.46
C ALA A 610 -16.81 -20.46 -8.07
N ILE A 611 -17.96 -21.07 -7.77
CA ILE A 611 -18.09 -22.50 -7.48
C ILE A 611 -17.68 -23.36 -8.68
N CYS A 612 -18.09 -23.00 -9.90
CA CYS A 612 -17.68 -23.69 -11.11
C CYS A 612 -16.18 -23.52 -11.39
N THR A 613 -15.61 -22.33 -11.18
CA THR A 613 -14.16 -22.07 -11.32
C THR A 613 -13.33 -22.92 -10.34
N ALA A 614 -13.76 -23.02 -9.08
CA ALA A 614 -13.12 -23.88 -8.09
C ALA A 614 -13.31 -25.37 -8.42
N GLY A 615 -14.53 -25.78 -8.78
CA GLY A 615 -14.87 -27.16 -9.14
C GLY A 615 -14.18 -27.68 -10.41
N ALA A 616 -13.80 -26.80 -11.34
CA ALA A 616 -13.15 -27.14 -12.61
C ALA A 616 -11.67 -27.55 -12.49
N TRP A 617 -11.13 -27.74 -11.28
CA TRP A 617 -9.72 -28.04 -11.02
C TRP A 617 -9.14 -29.29 -11.69
N LYS A 618 -9.98 -30.19 -12.23
CA LYS A 618 -9.59 -31.37 -13.05
C LYS A 618 -9.58 -31.09 -14.56
N ASP A 619 -9.84 -29.86 -14.98
CA ASP A 619 -9.89 -29.43 -16.37
C ASP A 619 -9.31 -28.03 -16.50
N ARG A 620 -8.00 -27.95 -16.77
CA ARG A 620 -7.28 -26.68 -16.70
C ARG A 620 -7.74 -25.67 -17.75
N GLU A 621 -8.11 -26.13 -18.94
CA GLU A 621 -8.58 -25.25 -20.01
C GLU A 621 -9.94 -24.64 -19.68
N LEU A 622 -10.89 -25.45 -19.17
CA LEU A 622 -12.17 -24.95 -18.68
C LEU A 622 -11.98 -24.02 -17.47
N GLN A 623 -11.12 -24.38 -16.52
CA GLN A 623 -10.88 -23.57 -15.33
C GLN A 623 -10.32 -22.18 -15.66
N THR A 624 -9.35 -22.06 -16.56
CA THR A 624 -8.81 -20.76 -16.98
C THR A 624 -9.84 -19.92 -17.75
N LYS A 625 -10.74 -20.54 -18.52
CA LYS A 625 -11.88 -19.84 -19.16
C LYS A 625 -12.86 -19.31 -18.12
N LEU A 626 -13.25 -20.14 -17.14
CA LEU A 626 -14.18 -19.76 -16.07
C LEU A 626 -13.59 -18.71 -15.11
N GLU A 627 -12.31 -18.81 -14.77
CA GLU A 627 -11.60 -17.78 -13.99
C GLU A 627 -11.58 -16.44 -14.72
N ARG A 628 -11.24 -16.44 -16.01
CA ARG A 628 -11.25 -15.23 -16.82
C ARG A 628 -12.64 -14.59 -16.82
N ALA A 629 -13.67 -15.39 -17.11
CA ALA A 629 -15.06 -14.91 -17.08
C ALA A 629 -15.45 -14.37 -15.69
N TYR A 630 -15.06 -15.05 -14.61
CA TYR A 630 -15.31 -14.60 -13.23
C TYR A 630 -14.68 -13.23 -12.93
N LEU A 631 -13.44 -13.00 -13.35
CA LEU A 631 -12.73 -11.74 -13.11
C LEU A 631 -13.24 -10.61 -14.02
N GLU A 632 -13.59 -10.90 -15.27
CA GLU A 632 -14.21 -9.94 -16.20
C GLU A 632 -15.61 -9.53 -15.70
N GLU A 633 -16.43 -10.49 -15.25
CA GLU A 633 -17.76 -10.26 -14.69
C GLU A 633 -17.72 -9.49 -13.35
N LEU A 634 -16.81 -9.87 -12.45
CA LEU A 634 -16.62 -9.16 -11.17
C LEU A 634 -16.16 -7.72 -11.39
N ALA A 635 -15.27 -7.49 -12.36
CA ALA A 635 -14.81 -6.14 -12.71
C ALA A 635 -15.93 -5.32 -13.37
N GLY A 636 -16.72 -5.90 -14.28
CA GLY A 636 -17.88 -5.27 -14.89
C GLY A 636 -18.86 -4.78 -13.82
N ARG A 637 -19.44 -5.72 -13.07
CA ARG A 637 -20.43 -5.42 -12.03
C ARG A 637 -19.92 -4.42 -10.99
N MET A 638 -18.71 -4.59 -10.46
CA MET A 638 -18.20 -3.71 -9.39
C MET A 638 -17.77 -2.32 -9.86
N VAL A 639 -17.25 -2.18 -11.09
CA VAL A 639 -16.55 -0.95 -11.54
C VAL A 639 -17.32 -0.20 -12.63
N VAL A 640 -18.05 -0.91 -13.50
CA VAL A 640 -18.88 -0.32 -14.55
C VAL A 640 -20.28 -0.08 -14.02
N ASP A 641 -20.94 -1.10 -13.49
CA ASP A 641 -22.34 -1.04 -13.08
C ASP A 641 -22.53 -0.53 -11.62
N GLY A 642 -21.46 -0.58 -10.83
CA GLY A 642 -21.45 -0.19 -9.42
C GLY A 642 -22.21 -1.14 -8.49
N GLU A 643 -22.54 -2.36 -8.95
CA GLU A 643 -23.18 -3.39 -8.13
C GLU A 643 -22.26 -3.84 -6.98
N GLN A 644 -22.82 -3.96 -5.78
CA GLN A 644 -22.12 -4.44 -4.60
C GLN A 644 -23.10 -5.27 -3.76
N THR A 645 -23.11 -6.58 -3.99
CA THR A 645 -24.08 -7.52 -3.43
C THR A 645 -23.42 -8.54 -2.49
N LEU A 646 -24.23 -9.23 -1.68
CA LEU A 646 -23.72 -10.35 -0.88
C LEU A 646 -23.21 -11.50 -1.77
N ASP A 647 -23.88 -11.79 -2.88
CA ASP A 647 -23.46 -12.82 -3.86
C ASP A 647 -22.03 -12.58 -4.38
N MET A 648 -21.71 -11.33 -4.72
CA MET A 648 -20.37 -10.94 -5.18
C MET A 648 -19.30 -11.16 -4.10
N LEU A 649 -19.59 -10.81 -2.84
CA LEU A 649 -18.71 -11.11 -1.71
C LEU A 649 -18.57 -12.63 -1.50
N GLN A 650 -19.67 -13.37 -1.55
CA GLN A 650 -19.68 -14.82 -1.35
C GLN A 650 -18.87 -15.56 -2.42
N GLY A 651 -19.07 -15.22 -3.70
CA GLY A 651 -18.24 -15.71 -4.80
C GLY A 651 -16.77 -15.33 -4.64
N LEU A 652 -16.47 -14.10 -4.22
CA LEU A 652 -15.08 -13.65 -4.02
C LEU A 652 -14.38 -14.38 -2.87
N LEU A 653 -15.11 -14.74 -1.80
CA LEU A 653 -14.56 -15.57 -0.71
C LEU A 653 -14.31 -17.01 -1.14
N VAL A 654 -15.15 -17.59 -2.00
CA VAL A 654 -14.86 -18.89 -2.64
C VAL A 654 -13.61 -18.78 -3.53
N HIS A 655 -13.57 -17.79 -4.41
CA HIS A 655 -12.47 -17.56 -5.35
C HIS A 655 -11.12 -17.27 -4.63
N LEU A 656 -11.13 -16.54 -3.51
CA LEU A 656 -9.96 -16.36 -2.63
C LEU A 656 -9.53 -17.63 -1.88
N SER A 657 -10.43 -18.59 -1.71
CA SER A 657 -10.17 -19.80 -0.90
C SER A 657 -9.65 -20.97 -1.74
N TRP A 658 -10.03 -21.05 -3.01
CA TRP A 658 -9.43 -21.96 -3.98
C TRP A 658 -8.43 -21.30 -4.94
N CYS A 659 -8.03 -20.06 -4.64
CA CYS A 659 -7.12 -19.24 -5.46
C CYS A 659 -5.86 -19.96 -5.93
N HIS A 660 -5.29 -20.83 -5.08
CA HIS A 660 -4.11 -21.63 -5.37
C HIS A 660 -4.28 -22.47 -6.65
N LEU A 661 -5.49 -22.97 -6.92
CA LEU A 661 -5.77 -23.77 -8.10
C LEU A 661 -5.86 -22.95 -9.40
N HIS A 662 -6.02 -21.62 -9.36
CA HIS A 662 -6.31 -20.82 -10.56
C HIS A 662 -5.53 -19.48 -10.64
N LEU A 663 -5.64 -18.64 -9.61
CA LEU A 663 -5.17 -17.24 -9.58
C LEU A 663 -3.65 -17.08 -9.60
N LYS A 664 -3.21 -15.93 -10.12
CA LYS A 664 -1.84 -15.39 -9.97
C LYS A 664 -1.69 -14.33 -8.87
N SER A 665 -2.78 -13.83 -8.29
CA SER A 665 -2.73 -12.81 -7.23
C SER A 665 -3.89 -12.91 -6.25
N SER A 666 -3.59 -13.19 -4.98
CA SER A 666 -4.60 -13.27 -3.91
C SER A 666 -4.75 -11.96 -3.13
N TYR A 667 -3.65 -11.28 -2.78
CA TYR A 667 -3.68 -10.11 -1.89
C TYR A 667 -4.39 -8.87 -2.46
N ARG A 668 -4.39 -8.68 -3.79
CA ARG A 668 -5.17 -7.60 -4.42
C ARG A 668 -6.68 -7.83 -4.24
N LEU A 669 -7.11 -9.09 -4.29
CA LEU A 669 -8.51 -9.48 -4.15
C LEU A 669 -8.99 -9.51 -2.69
N THR A 670 -8.10 -9.69 -1.70
CA THR A 670 -8.47 -9.47 -0.29
C THR A 670 -8.86 -8.02 -0.03
N SER A 671 -8.16 -7.04 -0.61
CA SER A 671 -8.55 -5.62 -0.52
C SER A 671 -9.95 -5.36 -1.11
N LEU A 672 -10.32 -6.06 -2.18
CA LEU A 672 -11.64 -5.98 -2.81
C LEU A 672 -12.74 -6.58 -1.91
N ALA A 673 -12.46 -7.72 -1.25
CA ALA A 673 -13.38 -8.33 -0.27
C ALA A 673 -13.60 -7.42 0.96
N ILE A 674 -12.54 -6.76 1.45
CA ILE A 674 -12.62 -5.78 2.54
C ILE A 674 -13.46 -4.56 2.13
N SER A 675 -13.35 -4.11 0.88
CA SER A 675 -14.18 -3.05 0.32
C SER A 675 -15.67 -3.45 0.32
N LEU A 676 -16.01 -4.63 -0.22
CA LEU A 676 -17.38 -5.16 -0.21
C LEU A 676 -17.97 -5.27 1.20
N VAL A 677 -17.22 -5.86 2.16
CA VAL A 677 -17.61 -5.92 3.58
C VAL A 677 -17.92 -4.54 4.17
N THR A 678 -17.17 -3.53 3.76
CA THR A 678 -17.28 -2.16 4.28
C THR A 678 -18.49 -1.43 3.69
N THR A 679 -18.72 -1.51 2.37
CA THR A 679 -19.83 -0.79 1.72
C THR A 679 -21.18 -1.50 1.90
N LEU A 680 -21.20 -2.84 1.99
CA LEU A 680 -22.38 -3.60 2.42
C LEU A 680 -22.78 -3.30 3.88
N GLY A 681 -21.91 -2.66 4.67
CA GLY A 681 -22.15 -2.30 6.07
C GLY A 681 -22.22 -3.49 7.04
N ILE A 682 -21.93 -4.71 6.57
CA ILE A 682 -22.03 -5.94 7.37
C ILE A 682 -20.98 -6.04 8.48
N ASN A 683 -19.97 -5.17 8.47
CA ASN A 683 -19.04 -4.96 9.58
C ASN A 683 -19.63 -4.15 10.76
N ARG A 684 -20.91 -3.74 10.69
CA ARG A 684 -21.64 -3.00 11.72
C ARG A 684 -22.98 -3.68 12.01
N ARG A 685 -23.57 -3.40 13.17
CA ARG A 685 -24.95 -3.84 13.50
C ARG A 685 -25.93 -3.26 12.47
N PRO A 686 -27.01 -3.99 12.10
CA PRO A 686 -28.10 -3.42 11.31
C PRO A 686 -28.68 -2.17 11.96
N MET A 687 -29.01 -1.16 11.16
CA MET A 687 -29.65 0.05 11.63
C MET A 687 -31.13 -0.24 11.92
N PRO A 688 -31.66 0.07 13.12
CA PRO A 688 -33.03 -0.27 13.49
C PRO A 688 -34.06 0.51 12.65
N ALA A 689 -35.24 -0.08 12.45
CA ALA A 689 -36.22 0.35 11.45
C ALA A 689 -36.78 1.77 11.70
N ASP A 690 -36.82 2.22 12.96
CA ASP A 690 -37.17 3.59 13.34
C ASP A 690 -36.19 4.63 12.76
N ARG A 691 -34.91 4.28 12.65
CA ARG A 691 -33.85 5.15 12.11
C ARG A 691 -33.58 4.95 10.61
N GLN A 692 -34.12 3.91 9.98
CA GLN A 692 -34.01 3.74 8.51
C GLN A 692 -34.68 4.90 7.76
N ASN A 693 -35.72 5.53 8.33
CA ASN A 693 -36.36 6.72 7.77
C ASN A 693 -35.45 7.98 7.74
N LEU A 694 -34.26 7.95 8.37
CA LEU A 694 -33.25 9.02 8.25
C LEU A 694 -32.25 8.77 7.10
N SER A 695 -32.23 7.58 6.48
CA SER A 695 -31.28 7.27 5.39
C SER A 695 -31.79 7.65 3.99
N VAL A 696 -32.85 8.46 3.88
CA VAL A 696 -33.40 8.92 2.58
C VAL A 696 -32.36 9.72 1.75
N ILE A 697 -31.36 10.30 2.41
CA ILE A 697 -30.25 11.04 1.78
C ILE A 697 -29.21 10.10 1.12
N PHE A 698 -29.10 8.85 1.59
CA PHE A 698 -28.16 7.85 1.08
C PHE A 698 -28.85 6.48 1.03
N PRO A 699 -29.42 6.07 -0.12
CA PRO A 699 -30.03 4.75 -0.24
C PRO A 699 -29.01 3.64 0.02
N PHE A 700 -29.46 2.56 0.68
CA PHE A 700 -28.64 1.36 0.82
C PHE A 700 -28.23 0.82 -0.56
N PRO A 701 -27.02 0.23 -0.71
CA PRO A 701 -26.58 -0.35 -1.98
C PRO A 701 -27.61 -1.33 -2.56
N LYS A 702 -27.82 -1.29 -3.88
CA LYS A 702 -28.62 -2.29 -4.60
C LYS A 702 -28.05 -3.69 -4.28
N GLY A 703 -28.86 -4.56 -3.67
CA GLY A 703 -28.44 -5.91 -3.27
C GLY A 703 -27.74 -6.02 -1.91
N ALA A 704 -27.82 -5.00 -1.05
CA ALA A 704 -27.47 -5.14 0.36
C ALA A 704 -28.31 -6.25 1.04
N PRO A 705 -27.71 -7.09 1.92
CA PRO A 705 -28.40 -8.24 2.50
C PRO A 705 -29.49 -7.82 3.49
N ALA A 706 -30.57 -8.61 3.56
CA ALA A 706 -31.64 -8.35 4.52
C ALA A 706 -31.15 -8.50 5.98
N PRO A 707 -31.62 -7.63 6.91
CA PRO A 707 -31.60 -7.92 8.34
C PRO A 707 -32.34 -9.23 8.64
N SER A 708 -31.98 -9.93 9.72
CA SER A 708 -32.75 -11.10 10.15
C SER A 708 -34.15 -10.69 10.63
N ASN A 709 -35.09 -11.64 10.69
CA ASN A 709 -36.44 -11.42 11.23
C ASN A 709 -36.45 -10.87 12.67
N SER A 710 -35.32 -10.91 13.38
CA SER A 710 -35.06 -10.06 14.54
C SER A 710 -34.12 -8.90 14.14
N ALA A 711 -34.58 -7.65 14.31
CA ALA A 711 -33.90 -6.43 13.82
C ALA A 711 -32.60 -6.04 14.59
N LYS A 712 -31.84 -7.03 15.08
CA LYS A 712 -30.58 -6.87 15.85
C LYS A 712 -29.34 -7.39 15.13
N THR A 713 -29.48 -8.29 14.15
CA THR A 713 -28.37 -8.93 13.43
C THR A 713 -28.70 -9.13 11.94
N TRP A 714 -27.67 -9.14 11.09
CA TRP A 714 -27.80 -9.49 9.67
C TRP A 714 -28.16 -10.97 9.48
N SER A 715 -28.54 -11.34 8.25
CA SER A 715 -28.76 -12.74 7.86
C SER A 715 -27.59 -13.65 8.28
N PRO A 716 -27.83 -14.96 8.50
CA PRO A 716 -26.76 -15.90 8.85
C PRO A 716 -25.61 -15.87 7.85
N ASP A 717 -25.91 -15.81 6.55
CA ASP A 717 -24.90 -15.87 5.49
C ASP A 717 -24.12 -14.57 5.33
N ALA A 718 -24.73 -13.41 5.59
CA ALA A 718 -23.98 -12.15 5.71
C ALA A 718 -22.99 -12.19 6.88
N ARG A 719 -23.38 -12.78 8.03
CA ARG A 719 -22.48 -12.97 9.18
C ARG A 719 -21.36 -13.97 8.87
N ARG A 720 -21.64 -15.09 8.22
CA ARG A 720 -20.63 -16.06 7.76
C ARG A 720 -19.65 -15.45 6.77
N ALA A 721 -20.14 -14.66 5.80
CA ALA A 721 -19.31 -13.95 4.83
C ALA A 721 -18.43 -12.88 5.49
N TYR A 722 -18.93 -12.10 6.45
CA TYR A 722 -18.11 -11.16 7.22
C TYR A 722 -16.98 -11.87 7.98
N ILE A 723 -17.28 -13.00 8.63
CA ILE A 723 -16.28 -13.82 9.34
C ILE A 723 -15.26 -14.42 8.37
N GLY A 724 -15.71 -14.96 7.24
CA GLY A 724 -14.83 -15.48 6.20
C GLY A 724 -13.90 -14.42 5.64
N ALA A 725 -14.41 -13.24 5.32
CA ALA A 725 -13.60 -12.11 4.88
C ALA A 725 -12.53 -11.73 5.91
N TYR A 726 -12.88 -11.64 7.20
CA TYR A 726 -11.89 -11.36 8.24
C TYR A 726 -10.82 -12.46 8.33
N VAL A 727 -11.21 -13.73 8.45
CA VAL A 727 -10.24 -14.83 8.68
C VAL A 727 -9.38 -15.11 7.43
N ILE A 728 -9.95 -15.02 6.23
CA ILE A 728 -9.20 -15.23 4.96
C ILE A 728 -8.26 -14.06 4.71
N CYS A 729 -8.73 -12.80 4.82
CA CYS A 729 -7.89 -11.64 4.54
C CYS A 729 -6.76 -11.48 5.57
N SER A 730 -7.03 -11.66 6.86
CA SER A 730 -5.99 -11.64 7.90
C SER A 730 -4.98 -12.78 7.72
N SER A 731 -5.39 -13.97 7.25
CA SER A 731 -4.48 -15.09 6.99
C SER A 731 -3.52 -14.82 5.82
N TYR A 732 -4.00 -14.21 4.72
CA TYR A 732 -3.13 -13.82 3.61
C TYR A 732 -2.25 -12.63 3.97
N ALA A 733 -2.78 -11.63 4.69
CA ALA A 733 -2.02 -10.49 5.21
C ALA A 733 -0.82 -10.97 6.06
N HIS A 734 -1.09 -11.80 7.08
CA HIS A 734 -0.07 -12.44 7.92
C HIS A 734 0.97 -13.23 7.10
N ALA A 735 0.52 -14.16 6.25
CA ALA A 735 1.43 -15.06 5.52
C ALA A 735 2.33 -14.32 4.50
N LEU A 736 1.97 -13.10 4.10
CA LEU A 736 2.70 -12.27 3.14
C LEU A 736 3.43 -11.08 3.75
N ARG A 737 3.39 -10.89 5.08
CA ARG A 737 3.92 -9.70 5.80
C ARG A 737 3.31 -8.39 5.27
N LYS A 738 1.98 -8.34 5.14
CA LYS A 738 1.23 -7.17 4.70
C LYS A 738 0.09 -6.85 5.67
N THR A 739 -0.33 -5.58 5.70
CA THR A 739 -1.30 -5.06 6.68
C THR A 739 -2.72 -5.57 6.44
N SER A 740 -3.37 -6.16 7.45
CA SER A 740 -4.83 -6.34 7.40
C SER A 740 -5.53 -5.02 7.69
N THR A 741 -6.22 -4.47 6.70
CA THR A 741 -7.06 -3.25 6.86
C THR A 741 -8.45 -3.54 7.42
N LEU A 742 -8.88 -4.81 7.44
CA LEU A 742 -10.07 -5.25 8.16
C LEU A 742 -9.65 -5.76 9.53
N LYS A 743 -9.85 -4.92 10.54
CA LYS A 743 -9.49 -5.16 11.94
C LYS A 743 -10.60 -5.85 12.73
N TYR A 744 -10.24 -6.45 13.86
CA TYR A 744 -11.16 -7.06 14.80
C TYR A 744 -12.20 -6.06 15.33
N THR A 745 -13.42 -6.54 15.59
CA THR A 745 -14.43 -5.78 16.35
C THR A 745 -15.18 -6.71 17.32
N PRO A 746 -15.67 -6.22 18.47
CA PRO A 746 -16.55 -7.02 19.33
C PRO A 746 -17.83 -7.51 18.62
N TYR A 747 -18.28 -6.79 17.58
CA TYR A 747 -19.42 -7.20 16.77
C TYR A 747 -19.11 -8.45 15.91
N LEU A 748 -17.85 -8.66 15.51
CA LEU A 748 -17.43 -9.85 14.78
C LEU A 748 -17.51 -11.12 15.66
N GLU A 749 -17.05 -11.05 16.90
CA GLU A 749 -17.19 -12.18 17.84
C GLU A 749 -18.68 -12.44 18.18
N GLU A 750 -19.49 -11.38 18.35
CA GLU A 750 -20.94 -11.52 18.49
C GLU A 750 -21.59 -12.17 17.26
N CYS A 751 -21.14 -11.84 16.04
CA CYS A 751 -21.61 -12.52 14.82
C CYS A 751 -21.29 -14.01 14.84
N ALA A 752 -20.08 -14.39 15.27
CA ALA A 752 -19.67 -15.79 15.36
C ALA A 752 -20.40 -16.54 16.50
N GLN A 753 -20.57 -15.91 17.66
CA GLN A 753 -21.28 -16.49 18.80
C GLN A 753 -22.78 -16.66 18.50
N SER A 754 -23.42 -15.67 17.87
CA SER A 754 -24.83 -15.74 17.44
C SER A 754 -25.09 -16.68 16.26
N LEU A 755 -24.05 -17.20 15.61
CA LEU A 755 -24.15 -18.36 14.71
C LEU A 755 -23.96 -19.67 15.52
N SER A 756 -22.90 -19.77 16.32
CA SER A 756 -22.59 -20.95 17.14
C SER A 756 -23.62 -21.28 18.23
N SER A 757 -24.50 -20.34 18.61
CA SER A 757 -25.62 -20.56 19.56
C SER A 757 -26.97 -20.82 18.87
N GLY A 758 -27.04 -20.75 17.54
CA GLY A 758 -28.26 -21.03 16.78
C GLY A 758 -28.35 -22.48 16.31
N SER A 759 -29.53 -22.90 15.83
CA SER A 759 -29.74 -24.18 15.12
C SER A 759 -29.25 -24.08 13.66
N GLY A 760 -28.01 -23.64 13.48
CA GLY A 760 -27.40 -23.33 12.19
C GLY A 760 -26.75 -24.53 11.50
N LEU A 761 -25.67 -24.26 10.75
CA LEU A 761 -24.82 -25.32 10.20
C LEU A 761 -24.01 -25.99 11.32
N PRO A 762 -23.75 -27.31 11.24
CA PRO A 762 -22.84 -27.99 12.17
C PRO A 762 -21.43 -27.36 12.22
N SER A 763 -21.01 -26.69 11.15
CA SER A 763 -19.74 -25.99 11.01
C SER A 763 -19.71 -24.58 11.66
N ASP A 764 -20.86 -23.98 12.00
CA ASP A 764 -20.93 -22.63 12.57
C ASP A 764 -20.17 -22.52 13.91
N VAL A 765 -20.05 -23.63 14.64
CA VAL A 765 -19.28 -23.71 15.90
C VAL A 765 -17.78 -23.46 15.70
N LEU A 766 -17.22 -23.70 14.51
CA LEU A 766 -15.80 -23.45 14.23
C LEU A 766 -15.49 -21.94 14.13
N LEU A 767 -16.47 -21.14 13.73
CA LEU A 767 -16.29 -19.72 13.37
C LEU A 767 -15.76 -18.89 14.54
N ILE A 768 -16.27 -19.10 15.75
CA ILE A 768 -15.86 -18.32 16.94
C ILE A 768 -14.40 -18.60 17.33
N HIS A 769 -13.92 -19.83 17.16
CA HIS A 769 -12.53 -20.19 17.42
C HIS A 769 -11.60 -19.64 16.33
N GLN A 770 -12.04 -19.64 15.07
CA GLN A 770 -11.30 -19.05 13.96
C GLN A 770 -11.17 -17.51 14.10
N VAL A 771 -12.23 -16.81 14.52
CA VAL A 771 -12.18 -15.37 14.83
C VAL A 771 -11.20 -15.09 15.97
N ARG A 772 -11.24 -15.86 17.06
CA ARG A 772 -10.32 -15.70 18.20
C ARG A 772 -8.85 -15.91 17.82
N LEU A 773 -8.56 -16.92 17.00
CA LEU A 773 -7.21 -17.18 16.52
C LEU A 773 -6.70 -16.09 15.56
N ALA A 774 -7.55 -15.60 14.64
CA ALA A 774 -7.20 -14.49 13.76
C ALA A 774 -6.97 -13.17 14.52
N HIS A 775 -7.80 -12.87 15.52
CA HIS A 775 -7.60 -11.72 16.41
C HIS A 775 -6.33 -11.86 17.27
N HIS A 776 -5.99 -13.07 17.71
CA HIS A 776 -4.73 -13.29 18.43
C HIS A 776 -3.50 -13.02 17.54
N VAL A 777 -3.54 -13.41 16.27
CA VAL A 777 -2.52 -13.04 15.27
C VAL A 777 -2.46 -11.53 15.09
N GLU A 778 -3.60 -10.85 14.91
CA GLU A 778 -3.68 -9.39 14.76
C GLU A 778 -3.05 -8.64 15.96
N LEU A 779 -3.29 -9.10 17.20
CA LEU A 779 -2.69 -8.52 18.40
C LEU A 779 -1.16 -8.71 18.47
N ILE A 780 -0.64 -9.84 18.00
CA ILE A 780 0.81 -10.07 17.88
C ILE A 780 1.39 -9.16 16.80
N SER A 781 0.73 -9.05 15.64
CA SER A 781 1.17 -8.19 14.53
C SER A 781 1.27 -6.72 14.96
N ASP A 782 0.21 -6.18 15.58
CA ASP A 782 0.11 -4.79 15.99
C ASP A 782 1.03 -4.43 17.18
N THR A 783 1.39 -5.41 18.01
CA THR A 783 2.30 -5.18 19.16
C THR A 783 3.76 -4.98 18.74
N PHE A 784 4.15 -5.50 17.57
CA PHE A 784 5.54 -5.54 17.12
C PHE A 784 5.79 -4.87 15.77
N ASP A 785 4.78 -4.20 15.21
CA ASP A 785 4.87 -3.38 13.99
C ASP A 785 5.49 -4.13 12.80
N TYR A 786 5.06 -5.39 12.59
CA TYR A 786 5.50 -6.26 11.49
C TYR A 786 5.21 -5.69 10.08
N ASP A 787 4.46 -4.59 9.99
CA ASP A 787 4.14 -3.85 8.78
C ASP A 787 5.29 -2.93 8.29
N PHE A 788 6.30 -2.66 9.11
CA PHE A 788 7.46 -1.82 8.73
C PHE A 788 8.78 -2.60 8.65
N SER A 789 9.54 -2.36 7.58
CA SER A 789 10.71 -3.15 7.21
C SER A 789 11.94 -2.90 8.10
N ARG A 790 12.35 -3.91 8.89
CA ARG A 790 13.73 -4.20 9.36
C ARG A 790 14.55 -3.07 10.03
N SER A 791 13.96 -1.91 10.34
CA SER A 791 14.62 -0.77 11.02
C SER A 791 13.90 -0.31 12.29
N VAL A 792 13.09 -1.19 12.90
CA VAL A 792 12.55 -1.01 14.25
C VAL A 792 13.70 -1.20 15.26
N PRO A 793 13.85 -0.35 16.29
CA PRO A 793 14.91 -0.52 17.29
C PRO A 793 14.78 -1.86 18.05
N PRO A 794 15.89 -2.50 18.45
CA PRO A 794 15.86 -3.82 19.06
C PRO A 794 15.09 -3.84 20.38
N VAL A 795 14.06 -4.68 20.44
CA VAL A 795 13.22 -4.86 21.64
C VAL A 795 14.02 -5.58 22.72
N PRO A 796 14.10 -5.07 23.97
CA PRO A 796 14.80 -5.74 25.07
C PRO A 796 14.25 -7.14 25.35
N ASP A 797 15.14 -8.10 25.59
CA ASP A 797 14.76 -9.51 25.82
C ASP A 797 13.81 -9.70 27.02
N SER A 798 13.82 -8.79 27.99
CA SER A 798 12.87 -8.77 29.11
C SER A 798 11.44 -8.41 28.67
N GLN A 799 11.28 -7.51 27.69
CA GLN A 799 10.00 -7.19 27.08
C GLN A 799 9.54 -8.34 26.17
N LEU A 800 10.43 -8.89 25.33
CA LEU A 800 10.12 -10.08 24.53
C LEU A 800 9.62 -11.23 25.41
N SER A 801 10.33 -11.53 26.51
CA SER A 801 9.93 -12.56 27.48
C SER A 801 8.57 -12.29 28.13
N PHE A 802 8.23 -11.03 28.40
CA PHE A 802 6.93 -10.64 28.95
C PHE A 802 5.81 -10.83 27.92
N HIS A 803 5.99 -10.33 26.70
CA HIS A 803 5.00 -10.43 25.64
C HIS A 803 4.75 -11.88 25.22
N VAL A 804 5.79 -12.68 24.98
CA VAL A 804 5.63 -14.12 24.62
C VAL A 804 4.85 -14.87 25.71
N ARG A 805 5.16 -14.66 27.00
CA ARG A 805 4.41 -15.27 28.10
C ARG A 805 2.95 -14.83 28.14
N SER A 806 2.68 -13.55 27.88
CA SER A 806 1.31 -13.00 27.82
C SER A 806 0.51 -13.60 26.67
N PHE A 807 1.09 -13.65 25.46
CA PHE A 807 0.45 -14.22 24.28
C PHE A 807 0.25 -15.73 24.41
N SER A 808 1.27 -16.50 24.83
CA SER A 808 1.13 -17.94 25.04
C SER A 808 0.09 -18.28 26.11
N ALA A 809 -0.02 -17.48 27.20
CA ALA A 809 -1.09 -17.65 28.18
C ALA A 809 -2.49 -17.37 27.59
N ALA A 810 -2.63 -16.33 26.76
CA ALA A 810 -3.88 -16.02 26.08
C ALA A 810 -4.24 -17.06 25.00
N LEU A 811 -3.25 -17.66 24.31
CA LEU A 811 -3.46 -18.75 23.35
C LEU A 811 -3.96 -20.02 24.06
N THR A 812 -3.36 -20.42 25.18
CA THR A 812 -3.88 -21.50 26.05
C THR A 812 -5.29 -21.17 26.56
N GLY A 813 -5.59 -19.90 26.81
CA GLY A 813 -6.95 -19.42 27.09
C GLY A 813 -7.93 -19.70 25.94
N ILE A 814 -7.56 -19.37 24.70
CA ILE A 814 -8.37 -19.65 23.50
C ILE A 814 -8.56 -21.16 23.31
N GLU A 815 -7.51 -21.96 23.51
CA GLU A 815 -7.55 -23.43 23.42
C GLU A 815 -8.51 -24.03 24.46
N SER A 816 -8.45 -23.55 25.71
CA SER A 816 -9.33 -24.02 26.81
C SER A 816 -10.82 -23.78 26.56
N LEU A 817 -11.17 -22.86 25.65
CA LEU A 817 -12.53 -22.55 25.25
C LEU A 817 -13.05 -23.44 24.11
N ILE A 818 -12.22 -24.29 23.49
CA ILE A 818 -12.61 -25.18 22.39
C ILE A 818 -13.37 -26.39 22.94
N PRO A 819 -14.62 -26.64 22.52
CA PRO A 819 -15.37 -27.83 22.93
C PRO A 819 -14.65 -29.13 22.55
N SER A 820 -14.68 -30.13 23.43
CA SER A 820 -14.07 -31.46 23.22
C SER A 820 -14.54 -32.20 21.96
N ARG A 821 -15.68 -31.83 21.38
CA ARG A 821 -16.15 -32.34 20.07
C ARG A 821 -15.39 -31.78 18.86
N LEU A 822 -14.52 -30.78 19.05
CA LEU A 822 -13.74 -30.11 18.00
C LEU A 822 -12.23 -30.33 18.12
N THR A 823 -11.73 -30.96 19.18
CA THR A 823 -10.29 -31.24 19.35
C THR A 823 -9.76 -32.25 18.33
N THR A 824 -10.65 -33.03 17.70
CA THR A 824 -10.36 -33.90 16.56
C THR A 824 -10.37 -33.18 15.20
N ASN A 825 -10.73 -31.89 15.13
CA ASN A 825 -10.70 -31.13 13.88
C ASN A 825 -9.25 -30.76 13.53
N THR A 826 -8.69 -31.48 12.56
CA THR A 826 -7.29 -31.36 12.11
C THR A 826 -6.92 -29.93 11.72
N LEU A 827 -7.80 -29.20 11.03
CA LEU A 827 -7.53 -27.82 10.57
C LEU A 827 -7.54 -26.79 11.71
N LEU A 828 -8.38 -26.97 12.73
CA LEU A 828 -8.37 -26.13 13.94
C LEU A 828 -7.12 -26.41 14.78
N ALA A 829 -6.72 -27.67 14.92
CA ALA A 829 -5.49 -28.07 15.59
C ALA A 829 -4.24 -27.50 14.88
N THR A 830 -4.12 -27.66 13.55
CA THR A 830 -3.04 -27.03 12.77
C THR A 830 -3.07 -25.50 12.89
N SER A 831 -4.25 -24.88 12.98
CA SER A 831 -4.36 -23.43 13.19
C SER A 831 -3.82 -22.98 14.55
N LEU A 832 -4.11 -23.70 15.64
CA LEU A 832 -3.51 -23.44 16.97
C LEU A 832 -1.99 -23.53 16.92
N LEU A 833 -1.46 -24.56 16.25
CA LEU A 833 -0.01 -24.78 16.15
C LEU A 833 0.70 -23.71 15.32
N VAL A 834 0.08 -23.22 14.23
CA VAL A 834 0.61 -22.08 13.45
C VAL A 834 0.61 -20.79 14.26
N VAL A 835 -0.46 -20.51 15.02
CA VAL A 835 -0.49 -19.33 15.91
C VAL A 835 0.56 -19.46 17.00
N SER A 836 0.74 -20.65 17.58
CA SER A 836 1.82 -20.95 18.54
C SER A 836 3.20 -20.69 17.95
N ALA A 837 3.46 -21.06 16.69
CA ALA A 837 4.72 -20.74 16.02
C ALA A 837 4.90 -19.21 15.85
N TYR A 838 3.86 -18.48 15.44
CA TYR A 838 3.91 -17.02 15.31
C TYR A 838 4.14 -16.29 16.64
N THR A 839 3.54 -16.77 17.74
CA THR A 839 3.78 -16.21 19.09
C THR A 839 5.26 -16.24 19.49
N HIS A 840 6.01 -17.27 19.10
CA HIS A 840 7.42 -17.43 19.47
C HIS A 840 8.40 -16.99 18.37
N GLU A 841 7.91 -16.71 17.15
CA GLU A 841 8.72 -16.14 16.05
C GLU A 841 9.46 -14.87 16.48
N ILE A 842 8.85 -14.07 17.37
CA ILE A 842 9.38 -12.77 17.81
C ILE A 842 10.80 -12.85 18.43
N GLY A 843 11.29 -14.03 18.82
CA GLY A 843 12.71 -14.24 19.15
C GLY A 843 13.67 -13.80 18.03
N LEU A 844 13.23 -13.82 16.76
CA LEU A 844 13.98 -13.34 15.60
C LEU A 844 14.01 -11.80 15.47
N HIS A 845 13.05 -11.08 16.06
CA HIS A 845 12.83 -9.66 15.77
C HIS A 845 13.95 -8.76 16.32
N GLY A 846 14.75 -8.20 15.42
CA GLY A 846 15.89 -7.34 15.75
C GLY A 846 17.17 -8.10 16.10
N LEU A 847 17.33 -9.34 15.63
CA LEU A 847 18.63 -10.02 15.60
C LEU A 847 19.52 -9.48 14.47
N HIS A 848 20.80 -9.26 14.76
CA HIS A 848 21.84 -8.94 13.79
C HIS A 848 22.85 -10.10 13.62
N PRO A 849 23.61 -10.13 12.49
CA PRO A 849 24.55 -11.20 12.25
C PRO A 849 25.66 -11.32 13.30
N ASN A 850 25.86 -12.53 13.82
CA ASN A 850 26.79 -12.89 14.90
C ASN A 850 26.42 -12.38 16.33
N ASP A 851 25.21 -11.87 16.55
CA ASP A 851 24.75 -11.52 17.91
C ASP A 851 24.86 -12.70 18.88
N THR A 852 25.24 -12.44 20.13
CA THR A 852 25.23 -13.48 21.19
C THR A 852 23.82 -13.63 21.75
N LEU A 853 23.14 -14.75 21.47
CA LEU A 853 21.79 -14.99 22.02
C LEU A 853 21.82 -15.06 23.55
N SER A 854 20.95 -14.30 24.20
CA SER A 854 20.70 -14.40 25.64
C SER A 854 19.90 -15.66 25.98
N LEU A 855 19.91 -16.09 27.25
CA LEU A 855 19.17 -17.26 27.70
C LEU A 855 17.64 -17.14 27.43
N PRO A 856 16.94 -16.04 27.79
CA PRO A 856 15.50 -15.94 27.53
C PRO A 856 15.17 -15.97 26.03
N ARG A 857 16.00 -15.33 25.21
CA ARG A 857 15.82 -15.31 23.74
C ARG A 857 16.07 -16.68 23.12
N THR A 858 17.06 -17.42 23.63
CA THR A 858 17.33 -18.80 23.23
C THR A 858 16.15 -19.72 23.59
N THR A 859 15.52 -19.56 24.76
CA THR A 859 14.30 -20.29 25.13
C THR A 859 13.16 -20.03 24.13
N ILE A 860 12.85 -18.76 23.84
CA ILE A 860 11.79 -18.38 22.90
C ILE A 860 12.02 -19.00 21.51
N LEU A 861 13.27 -18.97 21.01
CA LEU A 861 13.62 -19.58 19.71
C LEU A 861 13.52 -21.11 19.71
N ILE A 862 13.79 -21.79 20.83
CA ILE A 862 13.59 -23.25 20.98
C ILE A 862 12.09 -23.58 21.04
N GLU A 863 11.28 -22.78 21.74
CA GLU A 863 9.83 -22.91 21.77
C GLU A 863 9.22 -22.71 20.37
N CYS A 864 9.73 -21.74 19.61
CA CYS A 864 9.40 -21.51 18.20
C CYS A 864 9.75 -22.72 17.33
N LEU A 865 10.98 -23.24 17.42
CA LEU A 865 11.43 -24.42 16.70
C LEU A 865 10.55 -25.65 16.98
N GLY A 866 10.19 -25.86 18.25
CA GLY A 866 9.25 -26.92 18.65
C GLY A 866 7.83 -26.70 18.12
N ALA A 867 7.34 -25.45 18.07
CA ALA A 867 6.03 -25.13 17.50
C ALA A 867 5.98 -25.35 15.97
N VAL A 868 6.99 -24.88 15.25
CA VAL A 868 7.15 -25.11 13.80
C VAL A 868 7.19 -26.60 13.50
N ARG A 869 7.98 -27.39 14.24
CA ARG A 869 8.00 -28.85 14.09
C ARG A 869 6.60 -29.45 14.25
N ARG A 870 5.85 -29.07 15.31
CA ARG A 870 4.48 -29.56 15.53
C ARG A 870 3.54 -29.22 14.37
N VAL A 871 3.70 -28.06 13.71
CA VAL A 871 2.94 -27.74 12.49
C VAL A 871 3.28 -28.73 11.37
N LEU A 872 4.56 -29.00 11.10
CA LEU A 872 4.96 -29.93 10.04
C LEU A 872 4.51 -31.37 10.36
N ASP A 873 4.68 -31.83 11.61
CA ASP A 873 4.17 -33.12 12.10
C ASP A 873 2.65 -33.25 11.88
N ALA A 874 1.87 -32.20 12.18
CA ALA A 874 0.42 -32.18 11.95
C ALA A 874 0.04 -32.24 10.46
N VAL A 875 0.78 -31.55 9.58
CA VAL A 875 0.57 -31.58 8.12
C VAL A 875 0.94 -32.95 7.52
N VAL A 876 2.03 -33.58 7.99
CA VAL A 876 2.34 -34.99 7.65
C VAL A 876 1.23 -35.93 8.13
N ALA A 877 0.66 -35.68 9.31
CA ALA A 877 -0.38 -36.54 9.90
C ALA A 877 -1.73 -36.52 9.15
N LEU A 878 -2.07 -35.41 8.45
CA LEU A 878 -3.32 -35.28 7.67
C LEU A 878 -3.56 -36.50 6.75
N ASN A 879 -4.80 -36.96 6.64
CA ASN A 879 -5.18 -37.96 5.63
C ASN A 879 -5.31 -37.30 4.24
N ASP A 880 -5.39 -38.11 3.17
CA ASP A 880 -5.41 -37.62 1.78
C ASP A 880 -6.75 -37.01 1.34
N ALA A 881 -7.78 -37.00 2.20
CA ALA A 881 -8.97 -36.16 1.98
C ALA A 881 -8.74 -34.77 2.56
N ASP A 882 -8.35 -34.67 3.85
CA ASP A 882 -8.03 -33.40 4.52
C ASP A 882 -6.93 -32.61 3.79
N PHE A 883 -5.86 -33.29 3.36
CA PHE A 883 -4.74 -32.67 2.63
C PHE A 883 -5.16 -32.06 1.28
N ARG A 884 -6.15 -32.65 0.59
CA ARG A 884 -6.73 -32.08 -0.63
C ARG A 884 -7.84 -31.05 -0.36
N ALA A 885 -8.40 -31.03 0.85
CA ALA A 885 -9.40 -30.05 1.29
C ALA A 885 -8.78 -28.77 1.90
N LEU A 886 -7.45 -28.65 1.93
CA LEU A 886 -6.75 -27.44 2.35
C LEU A 886 -7.07 -26.26 1.41
N CYS A 887 -7.60 -25.17 1.97
CA CYS A 887 -7.82 -23.93 1.22
C CYS A 887 -6.49 -23.18 1.02
N GLY A 888 -6.47 -22.21 0.11
CA GLY A 888 -5.26 -21.41 -0.22
C GLY A 888 -4.65 -20.71 0.99
N TYR A 889 -5.47 -20.26 1.94
CA TYR A 889 -4.99 -19.66 3.20
C TYR A 889 -4.47 -20.70 4.21
N ASN A 890 -4.78 -21.99 4.06
CA ASN A 890 -4.12 -23.07 4.80
C ASN A 890 -2.75 -23.37 4.19
N TRP A 891 -2.67 -23.52 2.85
CA TRP A 891 -1.40 -23.64 2.13
C TRP A 891 -0.46 -22.48 2.42
N ALA A 892 -1.01 -21.27 2.54
CA ALA A 892 -0.29 -20.07 2.92
C ALA A 892 0.41 -20.20 4.28
N ARG A 893 -0.31 -20.71 5.29
CA ARG A 893 0.22 -20.95 6.63
C ARG A 893 1.28 -22.07 6.64
N ILE A 894 1.08 -23.13 5.84
CA ILE A 894 2.05 -24.23 5.69
C ILE A 894 3.35 -23.71 5.06
N HIS A 895 3.26 -22.92 3.99
CA HIS A 895 4.44 -22.31 3.37
C HIS A 895 5.17 -21.38 4.34
N TYR A 896 4.44 -20.50 5.02
CA TYR A 896 5.00 -19.63 6.06
C TYR A 896 5.76 -20.44 7.14
N SER A 897 5.22 -21.58 7.61
CA SER A 897 5.93 -22.44 8.57
C SER A 897 7.16 -23.14 7.99
N LEU A 898 7.20 -23.45 6.68
CA LEU A 898 8.41 -23.92 6.00
C LEU A 898 9.47 -22.81 5.89
N SER A 899 9.07 -21.57 5.60
CA SER A 899 10.00 -20.43 5.55
C SER A 899 10.56 -20.10 6.94
N LEU A 900 9.74 -20.16 7.99
CA LEU A 900 10.20 -20.03 9.38
C LEU A 900 11.12 -21.19 9.80
N ALA A 901 10.89 -22.42 9.32
CA ALA A 901 11.82 -23.54 9.49
C ALA A 901 13.19 -23.29 8.83
N VAL A 902 13.20 -22.70 7.62
CA VAL A 902 14.43 -22.27 6.94
C VAL A 902 15.12 -21.15 7.74
N GLU A 903 14.40 -20.13 8.20
CA GLU A 903 14.98 -18.99 8.95
C GLU A 903 15.58 -19.41 10.30
N LEU A 904 14.91 -20.30 11.04
CA LEU A 904 15.42 -20.88 12.29
C LEU A 904 16.66 -21.78 12.07
N SER A 905 16.88 -22.28 10.85
CA SER A 905 18.07 -23.08 10.49
C SER A 905 19.21 -22.22 9.91
N LEU A 906 18.90 -21.39 8.92
CA LEU A 906 19.86 -20.72 8.04
C LEU A 906 19.86 -19.19 8.17
N GLY A 907 18.84 -18.58 8.77
CA GLY A 907 18.83 -17.15 9.06
C GLY A 907 19.72 -16.80 10.26
N ILE A 908 19.47 -17.44 11.41
CA ILE A 908 20.26 -17.21 12.63
C ILE A 908 21.73 -17.59 12.40
N THR A 909 22.64 -16.66 12.65
CA THR A 909 24.12 -16.80 12.51
C THR A 909 24.86 -16.88 13.85
N SER A 910 24.14 -16.84 14.98
CA SER A 910 24.76 -16.79 16.30
C SER A 910 25.58 -18.06 16.61
N PRO A 911 26.83 -17.95 17.10
CA PRO A 911 27.63 -19.11 17.49
C PRO A 911 27.03 -19.95 18.63
N SER A 912 26.09 -19.41 19.43
CA SER A 912 25.36 -20.19 20.44
C SER A 912 24.15 -20.96 19.89
N TRP A 913 23.78 -20.71 18.63
CA TRP A 913 22.68 -21.40 17.95
C TRP A 913 23.21 -22.59 17.14
N GLY A 914 23.43 -23.72 17.83
CA GLY A 914 24.05 -24.92 17.26
C GLY A 914 23.22 -25.56 16.15
N LEU A 915 23.60 -25.36 14.89
CA LEU A 915 22.87 -25.78 13.69
C LEU A 915 22.58 -27.29 13.62
N GLU A 916 23.52 -28.13 14.08
CA GLU A 916 23.30 -29.57 14.15
C GLU A 916 22.18 -29.95 15.15
N ASN A 917 22.03 -29.20 16.25
CA ASN A 917 20.94 -29.39 17.20
C ASN A 917 19.59 -28.95 16.60
N VAL A 918 19.59 -27.84 15.85
CA VAL A 918 18.38 -27.38 15.11
C VAL A 918 17.91 -28.46 14.14
N ARG A 919 18.82 -29.00 13.33
CA ARG A 919 18.53 -30.08 12.39
C ARG A 919 18.15 -31.41 13.09
N ALA A 920 18.72 -31.70 14.27
CA ALA A 920 18.35 -32.87 15.06
C ALA A 920 16.92 -32.79 15.63
N VAL A 921 16.44 -31.58 15.95
CA VAL A 921 15.04 -31.33 16.34
C VAL A 921 14.12 -31.30 15.13
N LEU A 922 14.57 -30.65 14.05
CA LEU A 922 13.83 -30.36 12.82
C LEU A 922 14.63 -30.78 11.58
N ALA A 923 14.51 -32.05 11.21
CA ALA A 923 15.06 -32.59 9.96
C ALA A 923 14.21 -32.13 8.76
N LEU A 924 14.27 -30.83 8.46
CA LEU A 924 13.44 -30.15 7.46
C LEU A 924 13.49 -30.86 6.10
N GLU A 925 14.65 -31.44 5.76
CA GLU A 925 14.81 -32.28 4.58
C GLU A 925 13.71 -33.36 4.44
N SER A 926 13.45 -34.12 5.51
CA SER A 926 12.52 -35.25 5.49
C SER A 926 11.05 -34.80 5.46
N TYR A 927 10.73 -33.65 6.07
CA TYR A 927 9.40 -33.06 5.97
C TYR A 927 9.09 -32.60 4.54
N VAL A 928 10.05 -31.92 3.90
CA VAL A 928 9.88 -31.45 2.52
C VAL A 928 9.84 -32.63 1.55
N ASP A 929 10.70 -33.64 1.71
CA ASP A 929 10.69 -34.86 0.89
C ASP A 929 9.33 -35.59 0.98
N VAL A 930 8.76 -35.74 2.18
CA VAL A 930 7.41 -36.31 2.38
C VAL A 930 6.33 -35.44 1.77
N PHE A 931 6.40 -34.11 1.91
CA PHE A 931 5.42 -33.19 1.32
C PHE A 931 5.42 -33.24 -0.20
N VAL A 932 6.60 -33.24 -0.83
CA VAL A 932 6.78 -33.39 -2.28
C VAL A 932 6.15 -34.70 -2.75
N LEU A 933 6.45 -35.83 -2.12
CA LEU A 933 5.87 -37.13 -2.49
C LEU A 933 4.33 -37.15 -2.40
N ARG A 934 3.74 -36.47 -1.40
CA ARG A 934 2.27 -36.33 -1.30
C ARG A 934 1.69 -35.46 -2.39
N LEU A 935 2.34 -34.35 -2.73
CA LEU A 935 1.91 -33.46 -3.82
C LEU A 935 2.01 -34.14 -5.18
N GLU A 936 3.08 -34.89 -5.45
CA GLU A 936 3.21 -35.73 -6.65
C GLU A 936 2.15 -36.83 -6.70
N GLY A 937 1.87 -37.48 -5.57
CA GLY A 937 0.79 -38.46 -5.44
C GLY A 937 -0.60 -37.89 -5.74
N VAL A 938 -0.87 -36.63 -5.35
CA VAL A 938 -2.11 -35.94 -5.72
C VAL A 938 -2.11 -35.53 -7.19
N SER A 939 -1.03 -34.94 -7.71
CA SER A 939 -0.86 -34.57 -9.13
C SER A 939 -1.14 -35.76 -10.06
N ALA A 940 -0.60 -36.94 -9.74
CA ALA A 940 -0.79 -38.18 -10.50
C ALA A 940 -2.24 -38.72 -10.53
N LEU A 941 -3.13 -38.24 -9.65
CA LEU A 941 -4.56 -38.56 -9.65
C LEU A 941 -5.40 -37.57 -10.49
N VAL A 942 -4.79 -36.49 -10.97
CA VAL A 942 -5.46 -35.32 -11.57
C VAL A 942 -5.05 -35.12 -13.02
N ARG A 943 -3.75 -35.29 -13.30
CA ARG A 943 -3.14 -35.06 -14.61
C ARG A 943 -3.58 -36.12 -15.64
N LYS A 944 -4.08 -35.67 -16.79
CA LYS A 944 -4.41 -36.49 -17.96
C LYS A 944 -3.19 -36.65 -18.88
N GLU A 945 -3.22 -37.67 -19.73
CA GLU A 945 -2.18 -37.92 -20.75
C GLU A 945 -2.21 -36.78 -21.79
N GLY A 946 -1.22 -35.89 -21.74
CA GLY A 946 -1.12 -34.68 -22.58
C GLY A 946 -1.15 -33.35 -21.82
N ASP A 947 -1.54 -33.33 -20.54
CA ASP A 947 -1.63 -32.10 -19.74
C ASP A 947 -0.23 -31.49 -19.48
N GLN A 948 -0.11 -30.17 -19.65
CA GLN A 948 1.16 -29.45 -19.43
C GLN A 948 1.54 -29.31 -17.94
N GLY A 949 0.57 -29.43 -17.01
CA GLY A 949 0.84 -29.46 -15.57
C GLY A 949 -0.39 -29.08 -14.74
N ASP A 950 -0.30 -29.31 -13.43
CA ASP A 950 -1.29 -28.95 -12.42
C ASP A 950 -0.63 -28.25 -11.21
N TRP A 951 -1.45 -27.68 -10.32
CA TRP A 951 -0.95 -26.91 -9.18
C TRP A 951 -0.18 -27.74 -8.14
N PHE A 952 -0.60 -28.98 -7.86
CA PHE A 952 0.10 -29.85 -6.90
C PHE A 952 1.46 -30.26 -7.47
N GLY A 953 1.52 -30.56 -8.77
CA GLY A 953 2.78 -30.81 -9.50
C GLY A 953 3.71 -29.59 -9.51
N PHE A 954 3.19 -28.38 -9.69
CA PHE A 954 3.98 -27.14 -9.57
C PHE A 954 4.54 -26.95 -8.15
N LEU A 955 3.71 -27.08 -7.11
CA LEU A 955 4.16 -26.92 -5.72
C LEU A 955 5.19 -28.00 -5.33
N ALA A 956 5.06 -29.22 -5.85
CA ALA A 956 6.07 -30.27 -5.67
C ALA A 956 7.43 -29.85 -6.25
N SER A 957 7.48 -29.35 -7.48
CA SER A 957 8.73 -28.83 -8.08
C SER A 957 9.30 -27.66 -7.29
N LEU A 958 8.45 -26.74 -6.82
CA LEU A 958 8.86 -25.59 -6.03
C LEU A 958 9.46 -25.99 -4.67
N TRP A 959 8.91 -27.03 -4.03
CA TRP A 959 9.43 -27.56 -2.77
C TRP A 959 10.67 -28.45 -2.95
N LYS A 960 10.87 -29.10 -4.11
CA LYS A 960 12.17 -29.69 -4.49
C LYS A 960 13.27 -28.64 -4.61
N GLU A 961 12.96 -27.47 -5.15
CA GLU A 961 13.91 -26.36 -5.26
C GLU A 961 14.24 -25.75 -3.88
N LEU A 962 13.25 -25.58 -3.00
CA LEU A 962 13.48 -25.22 -1.59
C LEU A 962 14.37 -26.26 -0.89
N ARG A 963 14.12 -27.56 -1.11
CA ARG A 963 14.93 -28.67 -0.60
C ARG A 963 16.38 -28.63 -1.10
N ARG A 964 16.60 -28.29 -2.37
CA ARG A 964 17.93 -28.09 -2.97
C ARG A 964 18.66 -26.92 -2.29
N ASN A 965 18.05 -25.73 -2.28
CA ASN A 965 18.63 -24.53 -1.69
C ASN A 965 18.92 -24.69 -0.19
N TYR A 966 18.03 -25.33 0.57
CA TYR A 966 18.29 -25.66 1.98
C TYR A 966 19.52 -26.55 2.15
N THR A 967 19.65 -27.59 1.32
CA THR A 967 20.79 -28.53 1.36
C THR A 967 22.12 -27.81 1.09
N GLU A 968 22.14 -26.94 0.08
CA GLU A 968 23.32 -26.13 -0.24
C GLU A 968 23.63 -25.09 0.85
N GLY A 969 22.62 -24.46 1.44
CA GLY A 969 22.80 -23.53 2.57
C GLY A 969 23.39 -24.21 3.81
N MET A 970 22.94 -25.43 4.13
CA MET A 970 23.52 -26.26 5.20
C MET A 970 24.97 -26.66 4.88
N GLY A 971 25.24 -27.04 3.62
CA GLY A 971 26.58 -27.35 3.12
C GLY A 971 27.55 -26.15 3.18
N ARG A 972 27.10 -24.94 2.82
CA ARG A 972 27.86 -23.68 2.97
C ARG A 972 28.21 -23.41 4.44
N ARG A 973 27.41 -23.91 5.40
CA ARG A 973 27.65 -23.84 6.85
C ARG A 973 28.39 -25.06 7.42
N GLY A 974 28.87 -25.97 6.57
CA GLY A 974 29.66 -27.14 6.98
C GLY A 974 28.85 -28.32 7.53
N VAL A 975 27.52 -28.28 7.50
CA VAL A 975 26.65 -29.35 7.99
C VAL A 975 26.23 -30.25 6.82
N VAL A 976 26.57 -31.54 6.91
CA VAL A 976 26.21 -32.54 5.89
C VAL A 976 24.75 -32.98 6.10
N VAL A 977 23.92 -32.80 5.07
CA VAL A 977 22.56 -33.33 5.00
C VAL A 977 22.56 -34.65 4.21
N PRO A 978 22.03 -35.76 4.74
CA PRO A 978 21.91 -37.02 4.01
C PRO A 978 20.87 -36.98 2.88
N GLY A 979 21.03 -37.90 1.93
CA GLY A 979 20.20 -38.01 0.73
C GLY A 979 20.87 -37.39 -0.50
N GLU A 980 20.34 -37.69 -1.67
CA GLU A 980 20.80 -37.06 -2.92
C GLU A 980 20.23 -35.64 -3.03
N ILE A 981 21.01 -34.73 -3.62
CA ILE A 981 20.54 -33.37 -3.92
C ILE A 981 19.59 -33.48 -5.12
N PRO A 982 18.35 -32.95 -5.07
CA PRO A 982 17.43 -32.98 -6.20
C PRO A 982 18.10 -32.36 -7.45
N PRO A 983 18.03 -33.03 -8.62
CA PRO A 983 18.65 -32.52 -9.84
C PRO A 983 17.96 -31.23 -10.27
N VAL A 984 18.73 -30.32 -10.89
CA VAL A 984 18.21 -29.07 -11.44
C VAL A 984 17.27 -29.38 -12.60
N GLN A 985 15.97 -29.34 -12.33
CA GLN A 985 14.98 -29.00 -13.34
C GLN A 985 14.94 -27.49 -13.42
N GLU A 986 15.38 -26.93 -14.55
CA GLU A 986 14.96 -25.57 -14.91
C GLU A 986 13.42 -25.56 -14.92
N LEU A 987 12.82 -24.61 -14.21
CA LEU A 987 11.39 -24.28 -14.33
C LEU A 987 11.20 -23.59 -15.69
N GLY A 988 11.32 -24.39 -16.76
CA GLY A 988 11.56 -23.89 -18.11
C GLY A 988 10.50 -22.92 -18.61
N GLU A 989 10.90 -22.03 -19.52
CA GLU A 989 10.08 -21.00 -20.17
C GLU A 989 8.78 -21.61 -20.74
N GLY A 990 7.71 -21.58 -19.95
CA GLY A 990 6.50 -22.37 -20.21
C GLY A 990 5.77 -22.86 -18.96
N TRP A 991 6.43 -22.94 -17.78
CA TRP A 991 5.77 -23.28 -16.50
C TRP A 991 4.86 -22.14 -15.99
N LEU A 992 3.69 -22.01 -16.64
CA LEU A 992 2.50 -21.24 -16.25
C LEU A 992 2.69 -19.71 -16.08
N GLY A 993 3.91 -19.17 -16.18
CA GLY A 993 4.22 -17.77 -15.91
C GLY A 993 3.91 -17.39 -14.47
N LEU A 994 4.33 -18.23 -13.52
CA LEU A 994 4.02 -18.09 -12.09
C LEU A 994 5.00 -17.19 -11.31
N GLU A 995 5.99 -16.62 -11.99
CA GLU A 995 6.86 -15.54 -11.48
C GLU A 995 6.06 -14.31 -11.01
N ASP A 996 4.82 -14.15 -11.51
CA ASP A 996 3.81 -13.17 -11.10
C ASP A 996 3.15 -13.44 -9.73
N MET A 997 3.43 -14.57 -9.06
CA MET A 997 2.67 -15.02 -7.88
C MET A 997 2.87 -14.13 -6.64
N ASP A 998 1.98 -13.15 -6.45
CA ASP A 998 1.89 -12.31 -5.24
C ASP A 998 1.77 -13.11 -3.93
N PHE A 999 1.40 -14.40 -4.01
CA PHE A 999 1.32 -15.27 -2.84
C PHE A 999 2.67 -15.87 -2.39
N MET A 1000 3.70 -15.87 -3.23
CA MET A 1000 5.01 -16.42 -2.89
C MET A 1000 6.08 -15.41 -3.31
N PRO A 1001 6.40 -14.41 -2.46
CA PRO A 1001 7.32 -13.35 -2.83
C PRO A 1001 8.68 -13.95 -3.21
N ASN A 1002 9.24 -13.56 -4.35
CA ASN A 1002 10.46 -14.19 -4.89
C ASN A 1002 11.62 -14.22 -3.87
N GLU A 1003 11.75 -13.20 -3.02
CA GLU A 1003 12.71 -13.14 -1.90
C GLU A 1003 12.70 -14.38 -0.98
N TRP A 1004 11.56 -15.09 -0.87
CA TRP A 1004 11.37 -16.26 -0.01
C TRP A 1004 11.84 -17.57 -0.67
N LEU A 1005 11.95 -17.60 -2.00
CA LEU A 1005 12.64 -18.67 -2.73
C LEU A 1005 14.15 -18.50 -2.63
N TRP A 1006 14.62 -17.24 -2.60
CA TRP A 1006 16.02 -16.87 -2.45
C TRP A 1006 16.46 -16.68 -0.98
N MET A 1007 15.75 -17.29 -0.03
CA MET A 1007 16.04 -17.21 1.43
C MET A 1007 17.32 -17.95 1.88
N VAL A 1008 18.15 -18.39 0.94
CA VAL A 1008 19.60 -18.45 1.12
C VAL A 1008 20.18 -17.22 0.41
N PRO A 1009 20.40 -16.09 1.11
CA PRO A 1009 21.19 -15.00 0.55
C PRO A 1009 22.55 -15.54 0.09
N ASP A 1010 23.14 -14.92 -0.92
CA ASP A 1010 24.57 -15.11 -1.12
C ASP A 1010 25.30 -14.60 0.12
N VAL A 1011 25.79 -15.56 0.91
CA VAL A 1011 26.50 -15.33 2.16
C VAL A 1011 27.82 -14.64 1.82
N GLY A 1012 27.79 -13.31 1.86
CA GLY A 1012 28.91 -12.45 1.49
C GLY A 1012 30.17 -12.73 2.32
N MET A 1013 31.32 -12.56 1.66
CA MET A 1013 32.68 -12.71 2.22
C MET A 1013 33.02 -11.62 3.25
#